data_AF-A0A3R6LQ04-F1
#
_entry.id   AF-A0A3R6LQ04-F1
#
_cell.length_a   1.000
_cell.length_b   1.000
_cell.length_c   1.000
_cell.angle_alpha   90.00
_cell.angle_beta   90.00
_cell.angle_gamma   90.00
#
_symmetry.space_group_name_H-M   'P 1'
#
loop_
_entity.id
_entity.type
_entity.pdbx_description
1 polymer ?
#
loop_
_entity_poly.entity_id
_entity_poly.type
_entity_poly.pdbx_seq_one_letter_code
_entity_poly.pdbx_strand_id
1 'polypeptide(L)'
;MVQISVFVMFRIYQGNRALVAVLTEIKAGRYAPDVRKLRGCLAEGDKASAERIKKGLPAFTVSALYDGKRLKECLTGYNPLLILDLDGLTAADIVRLRALIETAAYTVACFLSPGGAGLKVIVYAAVRLERVPENHRALYDTMKAWYENLLGVEIDASGSDAGRLCFVSDDSGLFLSPRFSDWLNDTGQLPGDIPMLEPQLPRMVSKDKNQAPLFARARHRASCKSKYEDGNRNNYVYQFSCHCNRLGILKAETEAYCNQKFSDLPADEIRQAVESAFTHTDEAGKEETPEKGEGKVEDIRRFLSATYTLRYNVVRGLIEWQQTKKKGRKDFVPVTDYWENSVWCAMQMAGIRCKLPELHAVVHSDYSKEYNPFTAYFDSLPPWDGTTDHIALLAATIATDRPDYWQTCLRKWLVATVACAIDAKQENHSVLLLSGEQGIGKTTWCRHLVPPSLSEYIYTGNLDPSSKDAMLLLSDCFLIILDELSGQSRMELNRLKVMITKNTVRERRAYARNAETYTRRASFLATVNDSQVLTDRTGSRRFLCFEAQGIDYTTPVDHDAIYSQALSLYRSGFKFWFSDTDIAEVNTNNEAFQQSSPEEELFYTYFRRPGRFDAPLYLSSSEILAKLAEKTRLSITNLNVNNLGKMLKRSDFEQVKRNGRRLFAVIEMTFDQVKARQMGITDETLPKDEISQTVEKEHADSNPSIPF
;
A
#
# COMPACT_ATOMS: atom_id res chain seq x y z
N MET A 1 -14.49 -41.43 -15.64
CA MET A 1 -13.89 -41.23 -14.30
C MET A 1 -14.04 -39.76 -13.90
N VAL A 2 -14.53 -39.44 -12.70
CA VAL A 2 -14.74 -38.03 -12.27
C VAL A 2 -13.40 -37.29 -12.15
N GLN A 3 -13.20 -36.27 -12.98
CA GLN A 3 -11.99 -35.44 -12.98
C GLN A 3 -12.18 -34.19 -12.11
N ILE A 4 -11.08 -33.68 -11.55
CA ILE A 4 -10.99 -32.41 -10.83
C ILE A 4 -9.74 -31.65 -11.28
N SER A 5 -9.77 -30.32 -11.23
CA SER A 5 -8.60 -29.49 -11.54
C SER A 5 -7.77 -29.24 -10.29
N VAL A 6 -6.46 -29.50 -10.36
CA VAL A 6 -5.53 -29.33 -9.24
C VAL A 6 -4.69 -28.08 -9.44
N PHE A 7 -4.44 -27.38 -8.33
CA PHE A 7 -3.70 -26.13 -8.28
C PHE A 7 -2.70 -26.14 -7.13
N VAL A 8 -1.59 -25.42 -7.30
CA VAL A 8 -0.66 -25.06 -6.22
C VAL A 8 -0.56 -23.54 -6.12
N MET A 9 -0.28 -23.03 -4.92
CA MET A 9 -0.24 -21.59 -4.64
C MET A 9 -1.50 -20.85 -5.16
N PHE A 10 -2.68 -21.48 -5.08
CA PHE A 10 -4.01 -21.00 -5.50
C PHE A 10 -4.24 -20.69 -6.99
N ARG A 11 -3.19 -20.68 -7.81
CA ARG A 11 -3.25 -20.10 -9.17
C ARG A 11 -2.56 -20.95 -10.21
N ILE A 12 -1.56 -21.73 -9.82
CA ILE A 12 -0.75 -22.50 -10.77
C ILE A 12 -1.48 -23.82 -11.03
N TYR A 13 -2.11 -23.93 -12.19
CA TYR A 13 -2.76 -25.16 -12.65
C TYR A 13 -1.75 -26.28 -12.83
N GLN A 14 -2.07 -27.48 -12.30
CA GLN A 14 -1.24 -28.68 -12.34
C GLN A 14 -1.84 -29.77 -13.23
N GLY A 15 -2.93 -29.48 -13.95
CA GLY A 15 -3.67 -30.46 -14.72
C GLY A 15 -4.91 -30.99 -14.01
N ASN A 16 -5.70 -31.75 -14.78
CA ASN A 16 -6.84 -32.50 -14.26
C ASN A 16 -6.39 -33.86 -13.72
N ARG A 17 -6.94 -34.28 -12.59
CA ARG A 17 -6.70 -35.58 -11.98
C ARG A 17 -8.02 -36.23 -11.59
N ALA A 18 -8.02 -37.56 -11.49
CA ALA A 18 -9.15 -38.29 -10.95
C ALA A 18 -9.39 -37.92 -9.48
N LEU A 19 -10.64 -37.61 -9.13
CA LEU A 19 -11.02 -37.28 -7.74
C LEU A 19 -10.64 -38.42 -6.78
N VAL A 20 -10.95 -39.66 -7.17
CA VAL A 20 -10.65 -40.85 -6.36
C VAL A 20 -9.15 -41.02 -6.08
N ALA A 21 -8.27 -40.63 -7.02
CA ALA A 21 -6.83 -40.69 -6.83
C ALA A 21 -6.38 -39.69 -5.77
N VAL A 22 -6.88 -38.45 -5.81
CA VAL A 22 -6.53 -37.41 -4.82
C VAL A 22 -7.05 -37.79 -3.42
N LEU A 23 -8.27 -38.34 -3.32
CA LEU A 23 -8.82 -38.81 -2.04
C LEU A 23 -8.03 -40.01 -1.48
N THR A 24 -7.60 -40.93 -2.34
CA THR A 24 -6.74 -42.06 -1.93
C THR A 24 -5.39 -41.58 -1.43
N GLU A 25 -4.81 -40.54 -2.03
CA GLU A 25 -3.56 -39.92 -1.56
C GLU A 25 -3.70 -39.25 -0.20
N ILE A 26 -4.83 -38.57 0.06
CA ILE A 26 -5.15 -37.99 1.38
C ILE A 26 -5.24 -39.12 2.42
N LYS A 27 -5.92 -40.22 2.08
CA LYS A 27 -6.08 -41.38 2.96
C LYS A 27 -4.76 -42.11 3.23
N ALA A 28 -3.91 -42.21 2.22
CA ALA A 28 -2.58 -42.84 2.32
C ALA A 28 -1.53 -41.94 3.00
N GLY A 29 -1.88 -40.70 3.36
CA GLY A 29 -0.98 -39.77 4.03
C GLY A 29 0.11 -39.18 3.13
N ARG A 30 -0.12 -39.08 1.81
CA ARG A 30 0.84 -38.47 0.87
C ARG A 30 1.24 -37.05 1.27
N TYR A 31 0.31 -36.30 1.86
CA TYR A 31 0.48 -34.90 2.27
C TYR A 31 0.78 -34.75 3.77
N ALA A 32 0.95 -35.85 4.50
CA ALA A 32 1.18 -35.87 5.95
C ALA A 32 2.36 -34.99 6.42
N PRO A 33 3.52 -34.95 5.73
CA PRO A 33 4.66 -34.15 6.20
C PRO A 33 4.33 -32.66 6.34
N ASP A 34 3.62 -32.08 5.37
CA ASP A 34 3.29 -30.65 5.38
C ASP A 34 2.06 -30.36 6.24
N VAL A 35 1.06 -31.25 6.24
CA VAL A 35 -0.13 -31.11 7.08
C VAL A 35 0.21 -31.24 8.57
N ARG A 36 1.13 -32.13 8.96
CA ARG A 36 1.59 -32.25 10.36
C ARG A 36 2.37 -31.02 10.82
N LYS A 37 3.22 -30.45 9.97
CA LYS A 37 3.90 -29.17 10.26
C LYS A 37 2.88 -28.04 10.46
N LEU A 38 1.89 -27.95 9.57
CA LEU A 38 0.80 -26.98 9.70
C LEU A 38 0.06 -27.13 11.04
N ARG A 39 -0.32 -28.36 11.41
CA ARG A 39 -1.01 -28.63 12.68
C ARG A 39 -0.12 -28.33 13.89
N GLY A 40 1.19 -28.59 13.80
CA GLY A 40 2.18 -28.21 14.80
C GLY A 40 2.22 -26.69 15.05
N CYS A 41 2.35 -25.90 13.98
CA CYS A 41 2.32 -24.43 14.09
C CYS A 41 1.01 -23.92 14.71
N LEU A 42 -0.13 -24.53 14.38
CA LEU A 42 -1.42 -24.17 14.99
C LEU A 42 -1.46 -24.48 16.49
N ALA A 43 -0.92 -25.63 16.91
CA ALA A 43 -0.83 -26.02 18.31
C ALA A 43 0.10 -25.09 19.12
N GLU A 44 1.16 -24.57 18.49
CA GLU A 44 2.09 -23.60 19.07
C GLU A 44 1.55 -22.15 19.05
N GLY A 45 0.40 -21.91 18.41
CA GLY A 45 -0.19 -20.58 18.27
C GLY A 45 0.42 -19.71 17.16
N ASP A 46 1.37 -20.23 16.38
CA ASP A 46 1.96 -19.55 15.20
C ASP A 46 1.02 -19.62 13.99
N LYS A 47 -0.01 -18.77 14.03
CA LYS A 47 -1.00 -18.65 12.96
C LYS A 47 -0.38 -18.19 11.63
N ALA A 48 0.71 -17.43 11.65
CA ALA A 48 1.33 -16.87 10.45
C ALA A 48 2.05 -17.95 9.64
N SER A 49 2.83 -18.81 10.30
CA SER A 49 3.49 -19.93 9.63
C SER A 49 2.52 -21.02 9.24
N ALA A 50 1.50 -21.30 10.07
CA ALA A 50 0.43 -22.23 9.70
C ALA A 50 -0.29 -21.81 8.41
N GLU A 51 -0.64 -20.54 8.28
CA GLU A 51 -1.27 -20.02 7.06
C GLU A 51 -0.31 -20.08 5.86
N ARG A 52 0.98 -19.78 6.05
CA ARG A 52 1.98 -19.91 4.98
C ARG A 52 2.08 -21.34 4.44
N ILE A 53 2.12 -22.34 5.33
CA ILE A 53 2.17 -23.77 4.94
C ILE A 53 0.87 -24.16 4.26
N LYS A 54 -0.29 -23.77 4.81
CA LYS A 54 -1.62 -24.05 4.23
C LYS A 54 -1.71 -23.57 2.79
N LYS A 55 -1.25 -22.34 2.53
CA LYS A 55 -1.21 -21.71 1.21
C LYS A 55 -0.28 -22.42 0.21
N GLY A 56 0.70 -23.16 0.70
CA GLY A 56 1.62 -23.98 -0.10
C GLY A 56 1.07 -25.36 -0.47
N LEU A 57 0.06 -25.87 0.26
CA LEU A 57 -0.55 -27.17 -0.04
C LEU A 57 -1.23 -27.16 -1.42
N PRO A 58 -1.19 -28.27 -2.15
CA PRO A 58 -2.06 -28.47 -3.30
C PRO A 58 -3.54 -28.30 -2.92
N ALA A 59 -4.32 -27.78 -3.85
CA ALA A 59 -5.77 -27.63 -3.69
C ALA A 59 -6.47 -28.01 -5.00
N PHE A 60 -7.72 -28.42 -4.91
CA PHE A 60 -8.50 -28.85 -6.07
C PHE A 60 -9.90 -28.27 -6.06
N THR A 61 -10.49 -28.11 -7.25
CA THR A 61 -11.89 -27.70 -7.43
C THR A 61 -12.75 -28.95 -7.60
N VAL A 62 -13.77 -29.08 -6.74
CA VAL A 62 -14.68 -30.25 -6.75
C VAL A 62 -15.73 -30.10 -7.84
N SER A 63 -16.31 -28.91 -7.99
CA SER A 63 -17.48 -28.66 -8.84
C SER A 63 -17.14 -28.21 -10.26
N ALA A 64 -15.99 -27.56 -10.47
CA ALA A 64 -15.62 -27.02 -11.77
C ALA A 64 -14.29 -27.60 -12.27
N LEU A 65 -14.22 -27.82 -13.59
CA LEU A 65 -13.02 -28.15 -14.33
C LEU A 65 -12.53 -26.93 -15.09
N TYR A 66 -11.22 -26.77 -15.12
CA TYR A 66 -10.53 -25.66 -15.77
C TYR A 66 -9.44 -26.18 -16.70
N ASP A 67 -9.13 -25.38 -17.71
CA ASP A 67 -7.90 -25.51 -18.52
C ASP A 67 -7.00 -24.28 -18.31
N GLY A 68 -5.79 -24.50 -17.81
CA GLY A 68 -4.75 -23.49 -17.60
C GLY A 68 -4.99 -22.51 -16.44
N LYS A 69 -6.15 -21.84 -16.34
CA LYS A 69 -6.43 -20.81 -15.33
C LYS A 69 -7.79 -21.00 -14.68
N ARG A 70 -7.89 -20.63 -13.39
CA ARG A 70 -9.15 -20.62 -12.64
C ARG A 70 -9.92 -19.32 -12.88
N LEU A 71 -10.47 -19.19 -14.10
CA LEU A 71 -11.27 -18.06 -14.56
C LEU A 71 -12.51 -18.59 -15.28
N LYS A 72 -13.60 -17.80 -15.33
CA LYS A 72 -14.87 -18.23 -15.92
C LYS A 72 -14.73 -18.63 -17.39
N GLU A 73 -13.88 -17.93 -18.14
CA GLU A 73 -13.63 -18.21 -19.57
C GLU A 73 -12.85 -19.51 -19.80
N CYS A 74 -12.16 -20.00 -18.78
CA CYS A 74 -11.36 -21.22 -18.82
C CYS A 74 -12.09 -22.43 -18.23
N LEU A 75 -13.38 -22.30 -17.89
CA LEU A 75 -14.20 -23.39 -17.37
C LEU A 75 -14.54 -24.37 -18.49
N THR A 76 -14.06 -25.60 -18.37
CA THR A 76 -14.20 -26.65 -19.39
C THR A 76 -15.23 -27.72 -19.04
N GLY A 77 -15.67 -27.76 -17.79
CA GLY A 77 -16.68 -28.72 -17.35
C GLY A 77 -17.19 -28.44 -15.94
N TYR A 78 -18.30 -29.11 -15.61
CA TYR A 78 -18.97 -29.00 -14.31
C TYR A 78 -19.30 -30.38 -13.77
N ASN A 79 -18.84 -30.66 -12.56
CA ASN A 79 -19.14 -31.89 -11.84
C ASN A 79 -20.39 -31.69 -10.99
N PRO A 80 -21.26 -32.71 -10.88
CA PRO A 80 -22.41 -32.70 -9.98
C PRO A 80 -22.03 -32.93 -8.52
N LEU A 81 -20.87 -32.42 -8.10
CA LEU A 81 -20.31 -32.56 -6.76
C LEU A 81 -20.12 -31.19 -6.13
N LEU A 82 -20.34 -31.11 -4.82
CA LEU A 82 -20.21 -29.89 -4.04
C LEU A 82 -19.30 -30.15 -2.84
N ILE A 83 -18.66 -29.09 -2.33
CA ILE A 83 -17.81 -29.16 -1.15
C ILE A 83 -18.44 -28.36 -0.01
N LEU A 84 -18.82 -29.05 1.07
CA LEU A 84 -19.27 -28.44 2.32
C LEU A 84 -18.09 -28.34 3.28
N ASP A 85 -17.98 -27.19 3.94
CA ASP A 85 -16.87 -26.86 4.82
C ASP A 85 -17.38 -26.59 6.24
N LEU A 86 -16.90 -27.39 7.19
CA LEU A 86 -17.22 -27.23 8.61
C LEU A 86 -15.92 -26.92 9.35
N ASP A 87 -15.78 -25.71 9.85
CA ASP A 87 -14.62 -25.23 10.60
C ASP A 87 -14.98 -24.99 12.08
N GLY A 88 -13.97 -24.94 12.96
CA GLY A 88 -14.15 -24.59 14.37
C GLY A 88 -14.76 -25.71 15.23
N LEU A 89 -14.65 -26.96 14.81
CA LEU A 89 -15.23 -28.10 15.51
C LEU A 89 -14.35 -28.58 16.67
N THR A 90 -14.98 -28.98 17.78
CA THR A 90 -14.30 -29.69 18.87
C THR A 90 -14.00 -31.14 18.46
N ALA A 91 -13.09 -31.83 19.16
CA ALA A 91 -12.82 -33.25 18.90
C ALA A 91 -14.08 -34.13 19.06
N ALA A 92 -14.95 -33.79 20.03
CA ALA A 92 -16.22 -34.48 20.22
C ALA A 92 -17.20 -34.22 19.07
N ASP A 93 -17.27 -32.99 18.57
CA ASP A 93 -18.08 -32.65 17.39
C ASP A 93 -17.60 -33.38 16.14
N ILE A 94 -16.28 -33.48 15.93
CA ILE A 94 -15.72 -34.20 14.78
C ILE A 94 -16.20 -35.66 14.79
N VAL A 95 -16.12 -36.35 15.93
CA VAL A 95 -16.58 -37.75 16.05
C VAL A 95 -18.09 -37.86 15.80
N ARG A 96 -18.88 -37.02 16.47
CA ARG A 96 -20.35 -37.03 16.37
C ARG A 96 -20.84 -36.72 14.96
N LEU A 97 -20.36 -35.63 14.37
CA LEU A 97 -20.78 -35.16 13.06
C LEU A 97 -20.33 -36.11 11.95
N ARG A 98 -19.14 -36.67 12.06
CA ARG A 98 -18.64 -37.67 11.11
C ARG A 98 -19.56 -38.89 11.04
N ALA A 99 -20.02 -39.42 12.17
CA ALA A 99 -20.95 -40.57 12.17
C ALA A 99 -22.27 -40.27 11.42
N LEU A 100 -22.78 -39.04 11.50
CA LEU A 100 -23.97 -38.60 10.76
C LEU A 100 -23.66 -38.38 9.26
N ILE A 101 -22.52 -37.78 8.94
CA ILE A 101 -22.12 -37.49 7.56
C ILE A 101 -21.85 -38.79 6.79
N GLU A 102 -21.17 -39.76 7.38
CA GLU A 102 -20.77 -41.01 6.72
C GLU A 102 -21.97 -41.92 6.41
N THR A 103 -23.10 -41.73 7.11
CA THR A 103 -24.36 -42.46 6.87
C THR A 103 -25.32 -41.71 5.95
N ALA A 104 -25.04 -40.46 5.60
CA ALA A 104 -25.91 -39.65 4.76
C ALA A 104 -25.89 -40.11 3.29
N ALA A 105 -27.08 -40.22 2.68
CA ALA A 105 -27.27 -40.77 1.33
C ALA A 105 -26.53 -40.02 0.22
N TYR A 106 -26.22 -38.73 0.42
CA TYR A 106 -25.57 -37.87 -0.56
C TYR A 106 -24.06 -37.73 -0.37
N THR A 107 -23.51 -38.26 0.72
CA THR A 107 -22.07 -38.12 1.02
C THR A 107 -21.27 -38.99 0.08
N VAL A 108 -20.34 -38.38 -0.64
CA VAL A 108 -19.38 -39.05 -1.51
C VAL A 108 -18.07 -39.30 -0.74
N ALA A 109 -17.57 -38.29 -0.04
CA ALA A 109 -16.39 -38.40 0.80
C ALA A 109 -16.42 -37.45 2.00
N CYS A 110 -15.77 -37.83 3.10
CA CYS A 110 -15.60 -37.00 4.29
C CYS A 110 -14.19 -37.17 4.86
N PHE A 111 -13.51 -36.05 5.16
CA PHE A 111 -12.18 -36.07 5.74
C PHE A 111 -11.87 -34.86 6.62
N LEU A 112 -10.90 -35.00 7.51
CA LEU A 112 -10.41 -33.92 8.36
C LEU A 112 -9.84 -32.77 7.52
N SER A 113 -10.16 -31.54 7.90
CA SER A 113 -9.55 -30.34 7.30
C SER A 113 -8.02 -30.32 7.56
N PRO A 114 -7.24 -29.58 6.76
CA PRO A 114 -5.78 -29.51 6.95
C PRO A 114 -5.41 -29.08 8.37
N GLY A 115 -6.15 -28.12 8.95
CA GLY A 115 -5.94 -27.63 10.31
C GLY A 115 -6.36 -28.60 11.42
N GLY A 116 -7.10 -29.67 11.10
CA GLY A 116 -7.51 -30.69 12.06
C GLY A 116 -8.71 -30.34 12.95
N ALA A 117 -9.18 -29.09 12.94
CA ALA A 117 -10.34 -28.62 13.71
C ALA A 117 -11.58 -28.40 12.82
N GLY A 118 -11.76 -29.24 11.80
CA GLY A 118 -12.86 -29.13 10.85
C GLY A 118 -13.01 -30.37 9.97
N LEU A 119 -14.12 -30.43 9.22
CA LEU A 119 -14.45 -31.51 8.28
C LEU A 119 -14.71 -30.94 6.88
N LYS A 120 -14.17 -31.60 5.87
CA LYS A 120 -14.46 -31.37 4.45
C LYS A 120 -15.39 -32.49 3.97
N VAL A 121 -16.55 -32.12 3.45
CA VAL A 121 -17.55 -33.10 2.99
C VAL A 121 -17.85 -32.88 1.52
N ILE A 122 -17.53 -33.87 0.69
CA ILE A 122 -17.90 -33.87 -0.73
C ILE A 122 -19.24 -34.57 -0.86
N VAL A 123 -20.21 -33.89 -1.46
CA VAL A 123 -21.58 -34.36 -1.59
C VAL A 123 -22.04 -34.36 -3.04
N TYR A 124 -22.90 -35.31 -3.40
CA TYR A 124 -23.54 -35.37 -4.70
C TYR A 124 -24.77 -34.45 -4.74
N ALA A 125 -24.88 -33.60 -5.77
CA ALA A 125 -25.98 -32.65 -5.94
C ALA A 125 -27.26 -33.34 -6.45
N ALA A 126 -27.90 -34.11 -5.58
CA ALA A 126 -29.17 -34.81 -5.84
C ALA A 126 -30.38 -33.86 -5.76
N VAL A 127 -30.37 -32.82 -6.60
CA VAL A 127 -31.42 -31.80 -6.64
C VAL A 127 -32.14 -31.87 -7.98
N ARG A 128 -33.47 -31.66 -7.99
CA ARG A 128 -34.29 -31.58 -9.21
C ARG A 128 -34.07 -30.26 -9.97
N LEU A 129 -32.81 -29.99 -10.29
CA LEU A 129 -32.36 -28.81 -11.02
C LEU A 129 -31.21 -29.22 -11.95
N GLU A 130 -31.11 -28.55 -13.10
CA GLU A 130 -30.05 -28.82 -14.06
C GLU A 130 -28.67 -28.58 -13.43
N ARG A 131 -27.77 -29.55 -13.60
CA ARG A 131 -26.44 -29.55 -12.96
C ARG A 131 -25.44 -28.83 -13.83
N VAL A 132 -25.60 -27.52 -13.91
CA VAL A 132 -24.76 -26.58 -14.68
C VAL A 132 -24.18 -25.51 -13.75
N PRO A 133 -23.06 -24.86 -14.12
CA PRO A 133 -22.43 -23.81 -13.31
C PRO A 133 -23.39 -22.69 -12.87
N GLU A 134 -24.35 -22.32 -13.71
CA GLU A 134 -25.33 -21.26 -13.47
C GLU A 134 -26.23 -21.56 -12.27
N ASN A 135 -26.53 -22.84 -12.07
CA ASN A 135 -27.38 -23.33 -10.99
C ASN A 135 -26.58 -23.72 -9.74
N HIS A 136 -25.26 -23.62 -9.77
CA HIS A 136 -24.38 -24.09 -8.70
C HIS A 136 -24.79 -23.56 -7.32
N ARG A 137 -25.13 -22.27 -7.22
CA ARG A 137 -25.58 -21.68 -5.96
C ARG A 137 -26.86 -22.31 -5.42
N ALA A 138 -27.86 -22.53 -6.27
CA ALA A 138 -29.12 -23.15 -5.84
C ALA A 138 -28.92 -24.62 -5.45
N LEU A 139 -28.08 -25.35 -6.19
CA LEU A 139 -27.66 -26.71 -5.85
C LEU A 139 -26.96 -26.73 -4.48
N TYR A 140 -26.04 -25.80 -4.26
CA TYR A 140 -25.28 -25.64 -3.03
C TYR A 140 -26.18 -25.32 -1.84
N ASP A 141 -27.01 -24.28 -1.95
CA ASP A 141 -27.91 -23.83 -0.88
C ASP A 141 -28.90 -24.94 -0.47
N THR A 142 -29.39 -25.72 -1.43
CA THR A 142 -30.28 -26.87 -1.18
C THR A 142 -29.57 -27.96 -0.37
N MET A 143 -28.38 -28.37 -0.81
CA MET A 143 -27.60 -29.41 -0.13
C MET A 143 -27.10 -28.95 1.24
N LYS A 144 -26.64 -27.69 1.33
CA LYS A 144 -26.25 -27.05 2.59
C LYS A 144 -27.38 -27.10 3.60
N ALA A 145 -28.59 -26.62 3.24
CA ALA A 145 -29.73 -26.63 4.14
C ALA A 145 -30.10 -28.04 4.62
N TRP A 146 -29.99 -29.04 3.74
CA TRP A 146 -30.24 -30.44 4.12
C TRP A 146 -29.22 -30.94 5.15
N TYR A 147 -27.92 -30.68 4.94
CA TYR A 147 -26.88 -31.09 5.89
C TYR A 147 -26.92 -30.27 7.19
N GLU A 148 -27.24 -28.97 7.16
CA GLU A 148 -27.41 -28.17 8.38
C GLU A 148 -28.54 -28.72 9.25
N ASN A 149 -29.64 -29.15 8.63
CA ASN A 149 -30.75 -29.80 9.34
C ASN A 149 -30.34 -31.17 9.91
N LEU A 150 -29.56 -31.96 9.17
CA LEU A 150 -29.05 -33.26 9.65
C LEU A 150 -28.08 -33.10 10.83
N LEU A 151 -27.18 -32.12 10.75
CA LEU A 151 -26.03 -32.00 11.64
C LEU A 151 -26.31 -31.11 12.86
N GLY A 152 -27.30 -30.22 12.75
CA GLY A 152 -27.63 -29.23 13.79
C GLY A 152 -26.54 -28.16 13.96
N VAL A 153 -25.70 -27.95 12.95
CA VAL A 153 -24.62 -26.96 12.94
C VAL A 153 -24.64 -26.18 11.63
N GLU A 154 -24.20 -24.92 11.69
CA GLU A 154 -24.07 -24.07 10.51
C GLU A 154 -22.88 -24.51 9.66
N ILE A 155 -23.06 -24.48 8.33
CA ILE A 155 -22.02 -24.79 7.35
C ILE A 155 -21.56 -23.49 6.70
N ASP A 156 -20.25 -23.34 6.49
CA ASP A 156 -19.70 -22.13 5.87
C ASP A 156 -20.18 -21.98 4.43
N ALA A 157 -20.58 -20.76 4.04
CA ALA A 157 -21.18 -20.49 2.72
C ALA A 157 -20.16 -20.39 1.57
N SER A 158 -18.86 -20.56 1.83
CA SER A 158 -17.82 -20.35 0.81
C SER A 158 -17.81 -21.39 -0.30
N GLY A 159 -18.50 -22.52 -0.11
CA GLY A 159 -18.69 -23.52 -1.17
C GLY A 159 -19.73 -23.13 -2.22
N SER A 160 -20.42 -21.98 -2.08
CA SER A 160 -21.41 -21.47 -3.04
C SER A 160 -20.83 -20.95 -4.38
N ASP A 161 -19.50 -20.96 -4.51
CA ASP A 161 -18.77 -20.69 -5.76
C ASP A 161 -18.28 -22.01 -6.37
N ALA A 162 -18.65 -22.28 -7.64
CA ALA A 162 -18.24 -23.48 -8.36
C ALA A 162 -16.71 -23.62 -8.47
N GLY A 163 -15.98 -22.50 -8.46
CA GLY A 163 -14.53 -22.42 -8.46
C GLY A 163 -13.87 -22.57 -7.09
N ARG A 164 -14.60 -22.91 -6.03
CA ARG A 164 -14.06 -23.03 -4.67
C ARG A 164 -12.97 -24.10 -4.59
N LEU A 165 -11.81 -23.70 -4.05
CA LEU A 165 -10.68 -24.58 -3.81
C LEU A 165 -10.85 -25.32 -2.48
N CYS A 166 -10.60 -26.63 -2.50
CA CYS A 166 -10.41 -27.47 -1.34
C CYS A 166 -8.95 -27.89 -1.25
N PHE A 167 -8.27 -27.56 -0.15
CA PHE A 167 -6.90 -28.03 0.08
C PHE A 167 -6.87 -29.54 0.33
N VAL A 168 -5.79 -30.18 -0.11
CA VAL A 168 -5.47 -31.55 0.32
C VAL A 168 -5.15 -31.58 1.82
N SER A 169 -5.37 -32.73 2.45
CA SER A 169 -5.21 -32.93 3.89
C SER A 169 -4.49 -34.25 4.17
N ASP A 170 -4.38 -34.61 5.45
CA ASP A 170 -3.90 -35.89 5.97
C ASP A 170 -4.95 -36.46 6.92
N ASP A 171 -5.59 -37.54 6.48
CA ASP A 171 -6.64 -38.23 7.24
C ASP A 171 -6.73 -39.71 6.82
N SER A 172 -6.07 -40.59 7.59
CA SER A 172 -6.17 -42.04 7.39
C SER A 172 -7.59 -42.58 7.58
N GLY A 173 -8.43 -41.84 8.33
CA GLY A 173 -9.84 -42.11 8.53
C GLY A 173 -10.74 -41.53 7.43
N LEU A 174 -10.20 -41.05 6.30
CA LEU A 174 -11.03 -40.54 5.20
C LEU A 174 -12.07 -41.59 4.79
N PHE A 175 -13.33 -41.16 4.84
CA PHE A 175 -14.46 -41.94 4.39
C PHE A 175 -14.68 -41.69 2.90
N LEU A 176 -14.81 -42.79 2.15
CA LEU A 176 -15.23 -42.80 0.77
C LEU A 176 -16.46 -43.70 0.70
N SER A 177 -17.58 -43.16 0.25
CA SER A 177 -18.84 -43.87 0.24
C SER A 177 -18.79 -45.05 -0.74
N PRO A 178 -19.00 -46.30 -0.29
CA PRO A 178 -19.05 -47.46 -1.18
C PRO A 178 -20.13 -47.29 -2.27
N ARG A 179 -21.21 -46.58 -1.94
CA ARG A 179 -22.32 -46.28 -2.84
C ARG A 179 -21.86 -45.57 -4.11
N PHE A 180 -20.90 -44.63 -4.02
CA PHE A 180 -20.41 -43.87 -5.18
C PHE A 180 -19.15 -44.47 -5.82
N SER A 181 -18.66 -45.60 -5.31
CA SER A 181 -17.37 -46.18 -5.71
C SER A 181 -17.31 -46.49 -7.21
N ASP A 182 -18.33 -47.17 -7.75
CA ASP A 182 -18.31 -47.59 -9.16
C ASP A 182 -18.35 -46.41 -10.13
N TRP A 183 -19.14 -45.38 -9.80
CA TRP A 183 -19.21 -44.15 -10.58
C TRP A 183 -17.91 -43.34 -10.52
N LEU A 184 -17.29 -43.24 -9.34
CA LEU A 184 -16.01 -42.54 -9.17
C LEU A 184 -14.88 -43.23 -9.94
N ASN A 185 -14.88 -44.57 -9.98
CA ASN A 185 -13.87 -45.39 -10.64
C ASN A 185 -14.14 -45.63 -12.13
N ASP A 186 -15.24 -45.12 -12.68
CA ASP A 186 -15.66 -45.36 -14.08
C ASP A 186 -15.97 -46.84 -14.39
N THR A 187 -16.27 -47.63 -13.36
CA THR A 187 -16.58 -49.06 -13.46
C THR A 187 -18.09 -49.33 -13.45
N GLY A 188 -18.90 -48.30 -13.23
CA GLY A 188 -20.37 -48.40 -13.24
C GLY A 188 -21.06 -47.04 -13.29
N GLN A 189 -22.39 -47.07 -13.17
CA GLN A 189 -23.23 -45.86 -13.22
C GLN A 189 -23.41 -45.23 -11.84
N LEU A 190 -23.86 -43.97 -11.84
CA LEU A 190 -24.31 -43.29 -10.63
C LEU A 190 -25.45 -44.09 -9.95
N PRO A 191 -25.50 -44.17 -8.60
CA PRO A 191 -26.57 -44.88 -7.90
C PRO A 191 -27.96 -44.37 -8.28
N GLY A 192 -28.84 -45.26 -8.73
CA GLY A 192 -30.16 -44.90 -9.25
C GLY A 192 -31.22 -44.62 -8.19
N ASP A 193 -30.95 -44.99 -6.93
CA ASP A 193 -31.87 -44.92 -5.79
C ASP A 193 -31.63 -43.67 -4.92
N ILE A 194 -30.92 -42.65 -5.41
CA ILE A 194 -30.64 -41.42 -4.65
C ILE A 194 -31.92 -40.57 -4.57
N PRO A 195 -32.43 -40.24 -3.36
CA PRO A 195 -33.60 -39.39 -3.24
C PRO A 195 -33.33 -38.00 -3.82
N MET A 196 -34.21 -37.52 -4.69
CA MET A 196 -34.03 -36.20 -5.30
C MET A 196 -34.68 -35.13 -4.43
N LEU A 197 -33.89 -34.15 -4.00
CA LEU A 197 -34.34 -32.97 -3.28
C LEU A 197 -34.98 -31.96 -4.24
N GLU A 198 -36.03 -31.31 -3.80
CA GLU A 198 -36.53 -30.12 -4.49
C GLU A 198 -35.53 -28.97 -4.32
N PRO A 199 -35.17 -28.23 -5.40
CA PRO A 199 -34.28 -27.11 -5.28
C PRO A 199 -34.88 -26.11 -4.29
N GLN A 200 -34.05 -25.65 -3.35
CA GLN A 200 -34.19 -24.32 -2.81
C GLN A 200 -33.87 -23.36 -3.95
N LEU A 201 -34.87 -23.12 -4.80
CA LEU A 201 -34.85 -21.98 -5.70
C LEU A 201 -34.52 -20.76 -4.83
N PRO A 202 -33.72 -19.79 -5.33
CA PRO A 202 -33.77 -18.47 -4.73
C PRO A 202 -35.26 -18.15 -4.61
N ARG A 203 -35.71 -17.60 -3.48
CA ARG A 203 -37.03 -16.99 -3.44
C ARG A 203 -37.06 -15.93 -4.54
N MET A 204 -37.41 -16.33 -5.77
CA MET A 204 -38.30 -15.59 -6.60
C MET A 204 -39.50 -15.42 -5.71
N VAL A 205 -39.58 -14.23 -5.12
CA VAL A 205 -40.86 -13.68 -4.78
C VAL A 205 -41.60 -13.57 -6.13
N SER A 206 -42.20 -14.68 -6.56
CA SER A 206 -43.51 -14.59 -7.15
C SER A 206 -44.37 -13.81 -6.16
N LYS A 207 -45.30 -13.03 -6.70
CA LYS A 207 -46.22 -12.18 -5.96
C LYS A 207 -47.19 -12.93 -5.03
N ASP A 208 -46.78 -13.98 -4.32
CA ASP A 208 -47.34 -14.21 -2.99
C ASP A 208 -46.62 -13.25 -2.06
N LYS A 209 -47.18 -12.02 -2.00
CA LYS A 209 -46.93 -11.12 -0.88
C LYS A 209 -47.01 -12.00 0.37
N ASN A 210 -45.89 -12.23 1.06
CA ASN A 210 -46.00 -12.57 2.47
C ASN A 210 -46.73 -11.37 3.06
N GLN A 211 -48.05 -11.48 3.23
CA GLN A 211 -48.88 -10.36 3.62
C GLN A 211 -48.71 -10.05 5.09
N ALA A 212 -48.08 -10.95 5.86
CA ALA A 212 -47.77 -10.75 7.27
C ALA A 212 -47.14 -9.38 7.58
N PRO A 213 -46.11 -8.88 6.86
CA PRO A 213 -45.61 -7.52 7.02
C PRO A 213 -46.60 -6.42 6.61
N LEU A 214 -47.45 -6.65 5.60
CA LEU A 214 -48.48 -5.68 5.19
C LEU A 214 -49.61 -5.60 6.24
N PHE A 215 -50.09 -6.73 6.74
CA PHE A 215 -51.03 -6.80 7.86
C PHE A 215 -50.43 -6.23 9.15
N ALA A 216 -49.15 -6.49 9.44
CA ALA A 216 -48.47 -5.89 10.59
C ALA A 216 -48.39 -4.35 10.46
N ARG A 217 -48.14 -3.83 9.25
CA ARG A 217 -48.11 -2.40 8.96
C ARG A 217 -49.51 -1.77 9.05
N ALA A 218 -50.54 -2.43 8.50
CA ALA A 218 -51.94 -2.01 8.64
C ALA A 218 -52.35 -1.97 10.12
N ARG A 219 -51.99 -2.98 10.90
CA ARG A 219 -52.29 -3.08 12.33
C ARG A 219 -51.60 -1.99 13.14
N HIS A 220 -50.32 -1.74 12.90
CA HIS A 220 -49.60 -0.65 13.55
C HIS A 220 -50.29 0.70 13.30
N ARG A 221 -50.71 0.99 12.06
CA ARG A 221 -51.39 2.25 11.74
C ARG A 221 -52.78 2.37 12.35
N ALA A 222 -53.55 1.29 12.35
CA ALA A 222 -54.84 1.25 13.04
C ALA A 222 -54.65 1.52 14.56
N SER A 223 -53.64 0.89 15.17
CA SER A 223 -53.28 1.08 16.58
C SER A 223 -52.79 2.50 16.92
N CYS A 224 -52.20 3.24 15.96
CA CYS A 224 -51.85 4.65 16.16
C CYS A 224 -53.06 5.58 16.20
N LYS A 225 -54.19 5.20 15.57
CA LYS A 225 -55.41 6.03 15.52
C LYS A 225 -56.43 5.67 16.60
N SER A 226 -56.51 4.39 16.96
CA SER A 226 -57.53 3.88 17.87
C SER A 226 -57.07 2.60 18.52
N LYS A 227 -57.52 2.31 19.75
CA LYS A 227 -57.24 1.05 20.43
C LYS A 227 -58.32 0.01 20.12
N TYR A 228 -57.91 -1.25 20.11
CA TYR A 228 -58.84 -2.38 20.04
C TYR A 228 -59.32 -2.74 21.45
N GLU A 229 -60.52 -2.29 21.81
CA GLU A 229 -61.10 -2.45 23.15
C GLU A 229 -62.64 -2.55 23.10
N ASP A 230 -63.27 -3.04 24.17
CA ASP A 230 -64.73 -3.18 24.28
C ASP A 230 -65.45 -1.87 23.97
N GLY A 231 -66.40 -1.90 23.03
CA GLY A 231 -67.12 -0.72 22.53
C GLY A 231 -66.51 -0.05 21.29
N ASN A 232 -65.26 -0.36 20.91
CA ASN A 232 -64.60 0.20 19.72
C ASN A 232 -64.04 -0.86 18.73
N ARG A 233 -64.28 -2.16 18.99
CA ARG A 233 -63.73 -3.27 18.22
C ARG A 233 -64.10 -3.22 16.73
N ASN A 234 -65.37 -3.01 16.42
CA ASN A 234 -65.87 -2.96 15.04
C ASN A 234 -65.25 -1.79 14.24
N ASN A 235 -65.21 -0.60 14.84
CA ASN A 235 -64.58 0.58 14.25
C ASN A 235 -63.06 0.38 14.02
N TYR A 236 -62.37 -0.30 14.95
CA TYR A 236 -60.96 -0.65 14.76
C TYR A 236 -60.74 -1.60 13.57
N VAL A 237 -61.58 -2.63 13.41
CA VAL A 237 -61.52 -3.56 12.27
C VAL A 237 -61.80 -2.85 10.95
N TYR A 238 -62.73 -1.90 10.93
CA TYR A 238 -62.98 -1.04 9.77
C TYR A 238 -61.74 -0.20 9.41
N GLN A 239 -61.11 0.48 10.37
CA GLN A 239 -59.90 1.29 10.14
C GLN A 239 -58.71 0.43 9.67
N PHE A 240 -58.52 -0.75 10.28
CA PHE A 240 -57.54 -1.74 9.84
C PHE A 240 -57.77 -2.16 8.39
N SER A 241 -59.02 -2.45 8.03
CA SER A 241 -59.40 -2.87 6.68
C SER A 241 -59.20 -1.76 5.65
N CYS A 242 -59.44 -0.49 6.02
CA CYS A 242 -59.12 0.66 5.16
C CYS A 242 -57.61 0.74 4.87
N HIS A 243 -56.78 0.47 5.86
CA HIS A 243 -55.33 0.39 5.66
C HIS A 243 -54.92 -0.81 4.80
N CYS A 244 -55.57 -1.96 4.94
CA CYS A 244 -55.34 -3.11 4.05
C CYS A 244 -55.71 -2.80 2.59
N ASN A 245 -56.83 -2.11 2.36
CA ASN A 245 -57.25 -1.66 1.03
C ASN A 245 -56.20 -0.72 0.39
N ARG A 246 -55.71 0.26 1.16
CA ARG A 246 -54.63 1.18 0.71
C ARG A 246 -53.31 0.49 0.38
N LEU A 247 -53.00 -0.61 1.07
CA LEU A 247 -51.80 -1.45 0.84
C LEU A 247 -51.99 -2.46 -0.32
N GLY A 248 -53.17 -2.45 -0.96
CA GLY A 248 -53.52 -3.37 -2.04
C GLY A 248 -53.53 -4.83 -1.59
N ILE A 249 -53.97 -5.09 -0.36
CA ILE A 249 -54.32 -6.45 0.10
C ILE A 249 -55.76 -6.74 -0.37
N LEU A 250 -56.04 -7.96 -0.83
CA LEU A 250 -57.38 -8.30 -1.34
C LEU A 250 -58.40 -8.35 -0.19
N LYS A 251 -59.67 -8.05 -0.51
CA LYS A 251 -60.81 -8.12 0.43
C LYS A 251 -60.87 -9.48 1.12
N ALA A 252 -60.80 -10.56 0.35
CA ALA A 252 -60.88 -11.94 0.84
C ALA A 252 -59.74 -12.29 1.82
N GLU A 253 -58.54 -11.79 1.58
CA GLU A 253 -57.37 -12.03 2.44
C GLU A 253 -57.46 -11.21 3.74
N THR A 254 -57.99 -9.99 3.65
CA THR A 254 -58.26 -9.13 4.82
C THR A 254 -59.33 -9.74 5.71
N GLU A 255 -60.41 -10.26 5.12
CA GLU A 255 -61.49 -10.95 5.84
C GLU A 255 -60.98 -12.23 6.50
N ALA A 256 -60.18 -13.05 5.82
CA ALA A 256 -59.56 -14.24 6.39
C ALA A 256 -58.63 -13.91 7.58
N TYR A 257 -57.82 -12.86 7.46
CA TYR A 257 -56.94 -12.40 8.54
C TYR A 257 -57.75 -11.88 9.74
N CYS A 258 -58.80 -11.10 9.49
CA CYS A 258 -59.63 -10.55 10.56
C CYS A 258 -60.36 -11.64 11.32
N ASN A 259 -60.96 -12.62 10.63
CA ASN A 259 -61.61 -13.76 11.27
C ASN A 259 -60.62 -14.60 12.11
N GLN A 260 -59.34 -14.67 11.72
CA GLN A 260 -58.33 -15.38 12.49
C GLN A 260 -57.82 -14.58 13.71
N LYS A 261 -57.70 -13.25 13.61
CA LYS A 261 -57.03 -12.40 14.62
C LYS A 261 -57.95 -11.57 15.50
N PHE A 262 -59.19 -11.38 15.09
CA PHE A 262 -60.25 -10.69 15.83
C PHE A 262 -61.42 -11.65 16.07
N SER A 263 -61.12 -12.89 16.49
CA SER A 263 -62.09 -13.97 16.67
C SER A 263 -63.13 -13.70 17.78
N ASP A 264 -62.94 -12.63 18.54
CA ASP A 264 -63.86 -12.12 19.56
C ASP A 264 -64.99 -11.23 19.00
N LEU A 265 -64.94 -10.88 17.71
CA LEU A 265 -66.03 -10.25 16.96
C LEU A 265 -66.80 -11.30 16.14
N PRO A 266 -68.14 -11.21 16.03
CA PRO A 266 -68.92 -12.07 15.15
C PRO A 266 -68.47 -11.94 13.69
N ALA A 267 -68.42 -13.07 12.96
CA ALA A 267 -67.94 -13.11 11.58
C ALA A 267 -68.74 -12.19 10.64
N ASP A 268 -70.03 -12.00 10.89
CA ASP A 268 -70.87 -11.10 10.09
C ASP A 268 -70.56 -9.62 10.34
N GLU A 269 -70.17 -9.24 11.56
CA GLU A 269 -69.70 -7.87 11.86
C GLU A 269 -68.35 -7.59 11.21
N ILE A 270 -67.43 -8.57 11.24
CA ILE A 270 -66.14 -8.48 10.54
C ILE A 270 -66.37 -8.31 9.03
N ARG A 271 -67.26 -9.11 8.45
CA ARG A 271 -67.59 -9.02 7.02
C ARG A 271 -68.14 -7.65 6.65
N GLN A 272 -69.08 -7.10 7.42
CA GLN A 272 -69.65 -5.77 7.18
C GLN A 272 -68.59 -4.66 7.30
N ALA A 273 -67.70 -4.74 8.29
CA ALA A 273 -66.61 -3.77 8.48
C ALA A 273 -65.60 -3.80 7.33
N VAL A 274 -65.18 -5.00 6.90
CA VAL A 274 -64.27 -5.19 5.76
C VAL A 274 -64.95 -4.75 4.46
N GLU A 275 -66.21 -5.08 4.26
CA GLU A 275 -66.98 -4.68 3.09
C GLU A 275 -67.08 -3.16 2.97
N SER A 276 -67.46 -2.47 4.05
CA SER A 276 -67.51 -1.02 4.13
C SER A 276 -66.16 -0.35 3.86
N ALA A 277 -65.04 -0.97 4.26
CA ALA A 277 -63.70 -0.43 4.02
C ALA A 277 -63.22 -0.56 2.56
N PHE A 278 -63.81 -1.50 1.80
CA PHE A 278 -63.43 -1.82 0.42
C PHE A 278 -64.43 -1.26 -0.62
N THR A 279 -65.48 -0.54 -0.21
CA THR A 279 -66.41 0.16 -1.13
C THR A 279 -65.76 1.37 -1.81
N HIS A 280 -64.73 1.96 -1.21
CA HIS A 280 -63.96 3.06 -1.79
C HIS A 280 -62.84 2.53 -2.71
N THR A 281 -63.20 2.15 -3.95
CA THR A 281 -62.27 1.62 -4.96
C THR A 281 -61.20 2.62 -5.41
N ASP A 282 -61.40 3.91 -5.17
CA ASP A 282 -60.45 4.98 -5.52
C ASP A 282 -59.22 5.04 -4.60
N GLU A 283 -59.19 4.29 -3.48
CA GLU A 283 -58.05 4.25 -2.56
C GLU A 283 -57.17 2.99 -2.69
N ALA A 284 -57.54 2.04 -3.56
CA ALA A 284 -56.85 0.77 -3.73
C ALA A 284 -55.43 0.96 -4.29
N GLY A 285 -54.40 0.56 -3.53
CA GLY A 285 -53.01 0.55 -3.99
C GLY A 285 -52.32 1.91 -4.12
N LYS A 286 -52.88 2.99 -3.54
CA LYS A 286 -52.27 4.33 -3.55
C LYS A 286 -51.02 4.47 -2.67
N GLU A 287 -50.71 3.50 -1.80
CA GLU A 287 -49.44 3.47 -1.09
C GLU A 287 -48.39 2.67 -1.85
N GLU A 288 -47.47 3.37 -2.52
CA GLU A 288 -46.23 2.77 -3.01
C GLU A 288 -45.43 2.19 -1.83
N THR A 289 -44.92 0.96 -2.01
CA THR A 289 -43.84 0.45 -1.16
C THR A 289 -42.60 1.29 -1.43
N PRO A 290 -41.90 1.83 -0.41
CA PRO A 290 -40.71 2.62 -0.65
C PRO A 290 -39.71 1.81 -1.49
N GLU A 291 -39.27 2.38 -2.60
CA GLU A 291 -38.27 1.81 -3.47
C GLU A 291 -37.08 1.33 -2.65
N LYS A 292 -36.69 0.06 -2.87
CA LYS A 292 -35.53 -0.53 -2.23
C LYS A 292 -34.27 0.09 -2.82
N GLY A 293 -33.81 1.21 -2.26
CA GLY A 293 -32.46 1.72 -2.51
C GLY A 293 -32.23 3.16 -2.11
N GLU A 294 -33.15 4.06 -2.48
CA GLU A 294 -32.85 5.49 -2.46
C GLU A 294 -33.00 6.13 -1.07
N GLY A 295 -34.02 5.74 -0.30
CA GLY A 295 -34.28 6.34 1.01
C GLY A 295 -33.15 6.15 2.02
N LYS A 296 -32.48 4.99 2.03
CA LYS A 296 -31.46 4.69 3.05
C LYS A 296 -30.15 5.45 2.83
N VAL A 297 -29.66 5.51 1.59
CA VAL A 297 -28.43 6.24 1.27
C VAL A 297 -28.65 7.72 1.49
N GLU A 298 -29.80 8.25 1.07
CA GLU A 298 -30.12 9.67 1.25
C GLU A 298 -30.33 10.03 2.73
N ASP A 299 -30.91 9.15 3.54
CA ASP A 299 -30.98 9.33 4.99
C ASP A 299 -29.58 9.36 5.64
N ILE A 300 -28.65 8.50 5.20
CA ILE A 300 -27.25 8.53 5.64
C ILE A 300 -26.61 9.88 5.27
N ARG A 301 -26.73 10.30 4.01
CA ARG A 301 -26.16 11.57 3.51
C ARG A 301 -26.75 12.77 4.24
N ARG A 302 -28.06 12.80 4.48
CA ARG A 302 -28.74 13.88 5.22
C ARG A 302 -28.26 13.95 6.67
N PHE A 303 -28.08 12.81 7.33
CA PHE A 303 -27.53 12.79 8.69
C PHE A 303 -26.08 13.28 8.74
N LEU A 304 -25.24 12.77 7.83
CA LEU A 304 -23.84 13.14 7.74
C LEU A 304 -23.69 14.63 7.48
N SER A 305 -24.34 15.17 6.46
CA SER A 305 -24.24 16.60 6.07
C SER A 305 -24.78 17.56 7.14
N ALA A 306 -25.74 17.13 7.96
CA ALA A 306 -26.26 17.93 9.06
C ALA A 306 -25.24 18.13 10.20
N THR A 307 -24.31 17.18 10.37
CA THR A 307 -23.44 17.09 11.56
C THR A 307 -21.95 17.21 11.23
N TYR A 308 -21.54 16.73 10.06
CA TYR A 308 -20.16 16.57 9.65
C TYR A 308 -19.91 17.14 8.25
N THR A 309 -18.71 17.67 8.07
CA THR A 309 -18.13 17.98 6.77
C THR A 309 -17.08 16.92 6.48
N LEU A 310 -17.24 16.17 5.38
CA LEU A 310 -16.30 15.14 4.95
C LEU A 310 -15.59 15.56 3.66
N ARG A 311 -14.32 15.19 3.55
CA ARG A 311 -13.51 15.40 2.36
C ARG A 311 -12.53 14.25 2.16
N TYR A 312 -12.25 13.91 0.91
CA TYR A 312 -11.23 12.95 0.55
C TYR A 312 -9.90 13.69 0.29
N ASN A 313 -8.93 13.51 1.18
CA ASN A 313 -7.60 14.08 1.02
C ASN A 313 -6.84 13.29 -0.05
N VAL A 314 -6.67 13.89 -1.24
CA VAL A 314 -6.04 13.21 -2.38
C VAL A 314 -4.53 13.03 -2.22
N VAL A 315 -3.89 13.76 -1.29
CA VAL A 315 -2.45 13.65 -1.00
C VAL A 315 -2.22 12.45 -0.09
N ARG A 316 -2.88 12.43 1.08
CA ARG A 316 -2.76 11.31 2.03
C ARG A 316 -3.65 10.12 1.70
N GLY A 317 -4.50 10.21 0.68
CA GLY A 317 -5.42 9.18 0.21
C GLY A 317 -6.32 8.60 1.30
N LEU A 318 -6.82 9.47 2.17
CA LEU A 318 -7.71 9.14 3.28
C LEU A 318 -8.87 10.12 3.36
N ILE A 319 -9.95 9.73 4.03
CA ILE A 319 -11.09 10.61 4.25
C ILE A 319 -10.89 11.31 5.57
N GLU A 320 -11.18 12.60 5.59
CA GLU A 320 -11.14 13.43 6.78
C GLU A 320 -12.53 13.97 7.07
N TRP A 321 -12.80 14.16 8.35
CA TRP A 321 -14.05 14.74 8.82
C TRP A 321 -13.81 15.88 9.79
N GLN A 322 -14.76 16.80 9.82
CA GLN A 322 -14.85 17.91 10.77
C GLN A 322 -16.31 18.07 11.21
N GLN A 323 -16.57 18.55 12.42
CA GLN A 323 -17.93 18.80 12.90
C GLN A 323 -18.46 20.17 12.43
N THR A 324 -19.68 20.20 11.86
CA THR A 324 -20.23 21.37 11.13
C THR A 324 -20.75 22.50 12.03
N LYS A 325 -21.17 22.26 13.29
CA LYS A 325 -21.76 23.29 14.18
C LYS A 325 -21.24 23.30 15.62
N LYS A 326 -20.89 24.53 16.07
CA LYS A 326 -20.55 25.12 17.40
C LYS A 326 -19.98 24.20 18.51
N LYS A 327 -18.77 24.57 18.97
CA LYS A 327 -17.91 23.94 20.01
C LYS A 327 -17.20 22.63 19.60
N GLY A 328 -17.19 22.29 18.32
CA GLY A 328 -16.44 21.15 17.77
C GLY A 328 -14.99 21.47 17.39
N ARG A 329 -14.21 20.42 17.13
CA ARG A 329 -12.80 20.46 16.70
C ARG A 329 -12.65 21.33 15.43
N LYS A 330 -11.67 22.25 15.43
CA LYS A 330 -11.40 23.16 14.31
C LYS A 330 -10.67 22.49 13.15
N ASP A 331 -10.04 21.35 13.38
CA ASP A 331 -9.22 20.69 12.37
C ASP A 331 -9.93 19.45 11.82
N PHE A 332 -9.76 19.24 10.51
CA PHE A 332 -10.13 17.99 9.87
C PHE A 332 -9.24 16.87 10.42
N VAL A 333 -9.85 15.73 10.72
CA VAL A 333 -9.13 14.56 11.20
C VAL A 333 -9.51 13.30 10.45
N PRO A 334 -8.61 12.30 10.37
CA PRO A 334 -8.89 11.08 9.65
C PRO A 334 -10.16 10.37 10.14
N VAL A 335 -10.95 9.90 9.19
CA VAL A 335 -11.98 8.90 9.42
C VAL A 335 -11.29 7.61 9.85
N THR A 336 -11.69 7.09 11.01
CA THR A 336 -11.20 5.84 11.56
C THR A 336 -12.37 4.88 11.76
N ASP A 337 -12.10 3.58 11.88
CA ASP A 337 -13.11 2.59 12.22
C ASP A 337 -13.86 2.95 13.52
N TYR A 338 -13.15 3.51 14.50
CA TYR A 338 -13.75 3.99 15.75
C TYR A 338 -14.75 5.13 15.50
N TRP A 339 -14.40 6.08 14.63
CA TRP A 339 -15.29 7.17 14.26
C TRP A 339 -16.50 6.66 13.46
N GLU A 340 -16.30 5.79 12.45
CA GLU A 340 -17.40 5.22 11.67
C GLU A 340 -18.39 4.46 12.57
N ASN A 341 -17.89 3.66 13.52
CA ASN A 341 -18.72 2.98 14.51
C ASN A 341 -19.49 3.96 15.41
N SER A 342 -18.85 5.07 15.81
CA SER A 342 -19.50 6.10 16.63
C SER A 342 -20.63 6.80 15.88
N VAL A 343 -20.40 7.14 14.61
CA VAL A 343 -21.41 7.73 13.73
C VAL A 343 -22.55 6.75 13.51
N TRP A 344 -22.25 5.48 13.24
CA TRP A 344 -23.26 4.43 13.11
C TRP A 344 -24.15 4.33 14.36
N CYS A 345 -23.57 4.32 15.56
CA CYS A 345 -24.35 4.35 16.81
C CYS A 345 -25.26 5.58 16.91
N ALA A 346 -24.75 6.78 16.59
CA ALA A 346 -25.53 8.01 16.60
C ALA A 346 -26.70 7.97 15.61
N MET A 347 -26.51 7.36 14.44
CA MET A 347 -27.57 7.15 13.45
C MET A 347 -28.66 6.20 13.95
N GLN A 348 -28.30 5.09 14.61
CA GLN A 348 -29.28 4.19 15.23
C GLN A 348 -30.11 4.91 16.30
N MET A 349 -29.47 5.73 17.15
CA MET A 349 -30.13 6.53 18.18
C MET A 349 -31.06 7.59 17.58
N ALA A 350 -30.73 8.15 16.42
CA ALA A 350 -31.57 9.07 15.67
C ALA A 350 -32.71 8.36 14.88
N GLY A 351 -32.85 7.04 14.99
CA GLY A 351 -33.88 6.25 14.31
C GLY A 351 -33.57 5.89 12.85
N ILE A 352 -32.35 6.17 12.37
CA ILE A 352 -31.92 5.87 11.01
C ILE A 352 -31.34 4.45 10.97
N ARG A 353 -32.09 3.51 10.39
CA ARG A 353 -31.68 2.10 10.31
C ARG A 353 -30.78 1.84 9.10
N CYS A 354 -29.46 1.94 9.30
CA CYS A 354 -28.45 1.50 8.33
C CYS A 354 -27.51 0.42 8.90
N LYS A 355 -26.85 -0.33 8.02
CA LYS A 355 -25.74 -1.23 8.39
C LYS A 355 -24.40 -0.50 8.28
N LEU A 356 -23.41 -0.93 9.05
CA LEU A 356 -22.06 -0.34 8.99
C LEU A 356 -21.44 -0.35 7.58
N PRO A 357 -21.55 -1.43 6.77
CA PRO A 357 -21.06 -1.40 5.38
C PRO A 357 -21.77 -0.38 4.48
N GLU A 358 -23.03 -0.04 4.77
CA GLU A 358 -23.75 0.99 4.01
C GLU A 358 -23.20 2.39 4.34
N LEU A 359 -22.95 2.67 5.63
CA LEU A 359 -22.27 3.90 6.06
C LEU A 359 -20.87 4.02 5.46
N HIS A 360 -20.09 2.95 5.56
CA HIS A 360 -18.74 2.88 5.00
C HIS A 360 -18.74 3.16 3.49
N ALA A 361 -19.66 2.52 2.74
CA ALA A 361 -19.78 2.77 1.30
C ALA A 361 -20.11 4.23 0.98
N VAL A 362 -20.99 4.89 1.75
CA VAL A 362 -21.30 6.32 1.55
C VAL A 362 -20.10 7.19 1.88
N VAL A 363 -19.44 6.97 3.02
CA VAL A 363 -18.27 7.76 3.44
C VAL A 363 -17.16 7.65 2.40
N HIS A 364 -16.85 6.44 1.91
CA HIS A 364 -15.81 6.14 0.93
C HIS A 364 -16.24 6.26 -0.54
N SER A 365 -17.29 7.05 -0.81
CA SER A 365 -17.75 7.38 -2.16
C SER A 365 -17.47 8.84 -2.53
N ASP A 366 -17.92 9.26 -3.71
CA ASP A 366 -17.90 10.63 -4.21
C ASP A 366 -18.73 11.62 -3.37
N TYR A 367 -19.42 11.14 -2.34
CA TYR A 367 -19.97 11.96 -1.26
C TYR A 367 -18.87 12.76 -0.55
N SER A 368 -17.75 12.13 -0.23
CA SER A 368 -16.57 12.79 0.33
C SER A 368 -15.79 13.44 -0.80
N LYS A 369 -16.02 14.73 -1.03
CA LYS A 369 -15.42 15.46 -2.15
C LYS A 369 -13.90 15.52 -2.04
N GLU A 370 -13.23 15.37 -3.18
CA GLU A 370 -11.79 15.47 -3.27
C GLU A 370 -11.29 16.83 -2.77
N TYR A 371 -10.21 16.80 -2.02
CA TYR A 371 -9.56 17.96 -1.45
C TYR A 371 -8.05 17.81 -1.57
N ASN A 372 -7.41 18.75 -2.25
CA ASN A 372 -5.96 18.85 -2.32
C ASN A 372 -5.47 19.93 -1.34
N PRO A 373 -4.83 19.57 -0.21
CA PRO A 373 -4.34 20.53 0.78
C PRO A 373 -3.33 21.53 0.23
N PHE A 374 -2.51 21.12 -0.74
CA PHE A 374 -1.49 22.01 -1.31
C PHE A 374 -2.13 23.05 -2.22
N THR A 375 -2.94 22.63 -3.18
CA THR A 375 -3.67 23.55 -4.05
C THR A 375 -4.55 24.50 -3.24
N ALA A 376 -5.28 23.99 -2.23
CA ALA A 376 -6.10 24.81 -1.35
C ALA A 376 -5.29 25.86 -0.58
N TYR A 377 -4.10 25.51 -0.08
CA TYR A 377 -3.20 26.47 0.57
C TYR A 377 -2.73 27.54 -0.41
N PHE A 378 -2.12 27.14 -1.53
CA PHE A 378 -1.55 28.09 -2.50
C PHE A 378 -2.61 28.98 -3.18
N ASP A 379 -3.82 28.48 -3.41
CA ASP A 379 -4.93 29.27 -3.97
C ASP A 379 -5.54 30.24 -2.94
N SER A 380 -5.31 30.02 -1.65
CA SER A 380 -5.75 30.94 -0.58
C SER A 380 -4.80 32.11 -0.33
N LEU A 381 -3.60 32.07 -0.90
CA LEU A 381 -2.57 33.08 -0.70
C LEU A 381 -2.94 34.42 -1.36
N PRO A 382 -2.57 35.55 -0.74
CA PRO A 382 -2.69 36.86 -1.39
C PRO A 382 -1.77 36.97 -2.61
N PRO A 383 -2.06 37.86 -3.58
CA PRO A 383 -1.12 38.16 -4.64
C PRO A 383 0.13 38.83 -4.09
N TRP A 384 1.30 38.48 -4.64
CA TRP A 384 2.55 39.17 -4.33
C TRP A 384 2.56 40.61 -4.87
N ASP A 385 3.14 41.53 -4.12
CA ASP A 385 3.21 42.96 -4.45
C ASP A 385 4.12 43.27 -5.66
N GLY A 386 5.01 42.34 -6.03
CA GLY A 386 5.99 42.51 -7.09
C GLY A 386 7.19 43.39 -6.71
N THR A 387 7.24 43.90 -5.48
CA THR A 387 8.24 44.87 -5.02
C THR A 387 9.13 44.30 -3.93
N THR A 388 8.57 43.62 -2.95
CA THR A 388 9.32 43.14 -1.78
C THR A 388 9.86 41.74 -2.04
N ASP A 389 11.17 41.54 -1.92
CA ASP A 389 11.78 40.22 -2.10
C ASP A 389 11.77 39.42 -0.79
N HIS A 390 10.62 38.85 -0.45
CA HIS A 390 10.42 38.04 0.76
C HIS A 390 11.32 36.80 0.80
N ILE A 391 11.63 36.20 -0.35
CA ILE A 391 12.57 35.09 -0.45
C ILE A 391 13.99 35.54 -0.11
N ALA A 392 14.41 36.74 -0.49
CA ALA A 392 15.70 37.30 -0.07
C ALA A 392 15.76 37.56 1.44
N LEU A 393 14.68 38.07 2.03
CA LEU A 393 14.58 38.25 3.49
C LEU A 393 14.69 36.91 4.21
N LEU A 394 14.03 35.86 3.71
CA LEU A 394 14.21 34.50 4.21
C LEU A 394 15.67 34.02 4.03
N ALA A 395 16.28 34.24 2.87
CA ALA A 395 17.67 33.84 2.62
C ALA A 395 18.63 34.46 3.63
N ALA A 396 18.41 35.73 4.00
CA ALA A 396 19.20 36.47 4.97
C ALA A 396 19.13 35.93 6.42
N THR A 397 18.18 35.03 6.72
CA THR A 397 18.15 34.35 8.03
C THR A 397 19.24 33.29 8.18
N ILE A 398 19.95 32.95 7.11
CA ILE A 398 21.12 32.05 7.14
C ILE A 398 22.35 32.79 6.62
N ALA A 399 23.39 32.85 7.44
CA ALA A 399 24.73 33.23 7.01
C ALA A 399 25.43 32.01 6.41
N THR A 400 25.75 32.05 5.11
CA THR A 400 26.45 30.98 4.40
C THR A 400 27.83 31.41 3.91
N ASP A 401 28.66 30.43 3.55
CA ASP A 401 29.94 30.62 2.88
C ASP A 401 29.83 31.38 1.54
N ARG A 402 28.65 31.33 0.90
CA ARG A 402 28.37 32.00 -0.38
C ARG A 402 26.98 32.65 -0.42
N PRO A 403 26.79 33.84 0.20
CA PRO A 403 25.47 34.43 0.43
C PRO A 403 24.69 34.77 -0.85
N ASP A 404 25.34 35.37 -1.85
CA ASP A 404 24.67 35.75 -3.12
C ASP A 404 24.19 34.52 -3.91
N TYR A 405 25.02 33.46 -3.91
CA TYR A 405 24.69 32.21 -4.60
C TYR A 405 23.62 31.42 -3.84
N TRP A 406 23.67 31.44 -2.50
CA TRP A 406 22.64 30.89 -1.62
C TRP A 406 21.27 31.49 -1.90
N GLN A 407 21.15 32.81 -1.94
CA GLN A 407 19.88 33.50 -2.24
C GLN A 407 19.31 33.06 -3.61
N THR A 408 20.18 32.98 -4.62
CA THR A 408 19.79 32.55 -5.98
C THR A 408 19.29 31.11 -5.98
N CYS A 409 20.01 30.20 -5.32
CA CYS A 409 19.66 28.79 -5.23
C CYS A 409 18.38 28.56 -4.43
N LEU A 410 18.23 29.23 -3.29
CA LEU A 410 17.04 29.15 -2.45
C LEU A 410 15.80 29.62 -3.21
N ARG A 411 15.89 30.72 -3.97
CA ARG A 411 14.78 31.20 -4.80
C ARG A 411 14.37 30.19 -5.86
N LYS A 412 15.32 29.68 -6.65
CA LYS A 412 15.04 28.64 -7.66
C LYS A 412 14.41 27.40 -7.01
N TRP A 413 14.97 26.95 -5.89
CA TRP A 413 14.49 25.77 -5.18
C TRP A 413 13.08 25.95 -4.59
N LEU A 414 12.76 27.10 -3.97
CA LEU A 414 11.42 27.37 -3.45
C LEU A 414 10.36 27.43 -4.56
N VAL A 415 10.66 28.08 -5.69
CA VAL A 415 9.75 28.10 -6.85
C VAL A 415 9.55 26.69 -7.40
N ALA A 416 10.61 25.87 -7.47
CA ALA A 416 10.50 24.47 -7.86
C ALA A 416 9.67 23.65 -6.86
N THR A 417 9.78 23.93 -5.56
CA THR A 417 8.98 23.28 -4.51
C THR A 417 7.50 23.59 -4.65
N VAL A 418 7.13 24.85 -4.92
CA VAL A 418 5.73 25.23 -5.21
C VAL A 418 5.23 24.52 -6.46
N ALA A 419 5.98 24.57 -7.56
CA ALA A 419 5.62 23.91 -8.82
C ALA A 419 5.38 22.41 -8.63
N CYS A 420 6.30 21.72 -7.94
CA CYS A 420 6.21 20.28 -7.65
C CYS A 420 4.98 19.93 -6.79
N ALA A 421 4.57 20.80 -5.86
CA ALA A 421 3.43 20.53 -4.98
C ALA A 421 2.08 20.61 -5.71
N ILE A 422 1.93 21.56 -6.64
CA ILE A 422 0.63 21.90 -7.28
C ILE A 422 0.47 21.42 -8.72
N ASP A 423 1.56 21.27 -9.48
CA ASP A 423 1.52 20.80 -10.87
C ASP A 423 2.07 19.37 -10.98
N ALA A 424 1.18 18.43 -11.34
CA ALA A 424 1.51 17.01 -11.46
C ALA A 424 2.56 16.68 -12.55
N LYS A 425 2.91 17.65 -13.40
CA LYS A 425 3.93 17.49 -14.46
C LYS A 425 5.28 18.09 -14.09
N GLN A 426 5.37 18.80 -12.97
CA GLN A 426 6.59 19.47 -12.53
C GLN A 426 7.21 18.70 -11.37
N GLU A 427 8.54 18.67 -11.36
CA GLU A 427 9.31 17.89 -10.40
C GLU A 427 10.51 18.71 -9.96
N ASN A 428 10.76 18.75 -8.66
CA ASN A 428 12.00 19.32 -8.14
C ASN A 428 13.09 18.24 -8.07
N HIS A 429 14.08 18.34 -8.96
CA HIS A 429 15.23 17.42 -9.02
C HIS A 429 16.42 17.88 -8.17
N SER A 430 16.28 19.02 -7.48
CA SER A 430 17.32 19.60 -6.63
C SER A 430 17.01 19.40 -5.14
N VAL A 431 18.06 19.13 -4.37
CA VAL A 431 18.08 18.97 -2.93
C VAL A 431 18.87 20.13 -2.37
N LEU A 432 18.27 20.92 -1.49
CA LEU A 432 19.02 21.92 -0.73
C LEU A 432 19.77 21.23 0.41
N LEU A 433 21.09 21.38 0.51
CA LEU A 433 21.91 20.73 1.55
C LEU A 433 22.61 21.79 2.39
N LEU A 434 22.34 21.77 3.70
CA LEU A 434 22.98 22.65 4.69
C LEU A 434 23.96 21.84 5.55
N SER A 435 25.25 22.15 5.47
CA SER A 435 26.26 21.72 6.44
C SER A 435 26.47 22.79 7.52
N GLY A 436 27.17 22.45 8.59
CA GLY A 436 27.54 23.39 9.65
C GLY A 436 27.55 22.72 11.01
N GLU A 437 27.94 23.45 12.05
CA GLU A 437 28.09 22.89 13.39
C GLU A 437 26.79 22.27 13.94
N GLN A 438 26.94 21.26 14.80
CA GLN A 438 25.80 20.65 15.49
C GLN A 438 25.16 21.68 16.43
N GLY A 439 23.83 21.73 16.48
CA GLY A 439 23.10 22.62 17.40
C GLY A 439 22.85 24.05 16.87
N ILE A 440 23.38 24.43 15.70
CA ILE A 440 23.14 25.75 15.09
C ILE A 440 21.69 25.97 14.58
N GLY A 441 20.82 24.95 14.69
CA GLY A 441 19.38 25.09 14.36
C GLY A 441 18.98 24.72 12.93
N LYS A 442 19.86 24.07 12.14
CA LYS A 442 19.61 23.67 10.72
C LYS A 442 18.26 22.99 10.53
N THR A 443 18.05 21.84 11.19
CA THR A 443 16.83 21.04 11.04
C THR A 443 15.58 21.79 11.53
N THR A 444 15.72 22.64 12.56
CA THR A 444 14.62 23.49 13.06
C THR A 444 14.20 24.54 12.03
N TRP A 445 15.16 25.27 11.46
CA TRP A 445 14.90 26.24 10.39
C TRP A 445 14.21 25.59 9.19
N CYS A 446 14.65 24.39 8.81
CA CYS A 446 14.07 23.64 7.71
C CYS A 446 12.61 23.25 7.97
N ARG A 447 12.26 22.88 9.21
CA ARG A 447 10.87 22.62 9.60
C ARG A 447 10.02 23.89 9.55
N HIS A 448 10.60 25.04 9.92
CA HIS A 448 9.90 26.34 9.88
C HIS A 448 9.59 26.82 8.46
N LEU A 449 10.16 26.24 7.40
CA LEU A 449 9.75 26.53 6.02
C LEU A 449 8.34 26.02 5.69
N VAL A 450 7.86 25.00 6.39
CA VAL A 450 6.55 24.40 6.12
C VAL A 450 5.46 25.22 6.82
N PRO A 451 4.42 25.70 6.10
CA PRO A 451 3.31 26.41 6.72
C PRO A 451 2.64 25.57 7.82
N PRO A 452 2.16 26.18 8.93
CA PRO A 452 1.51 25.44 10.01
C PRO A 452 0.31 24.58 9.54
N SER A 453 -0.45 25.06 8.55
CA SER A 453 -1.56 24.34 7.91
C SER A 453 -1.14 23.08 7.15
N LEU A 454 0.15 22.98 6.79
CA LEU A 454 0.75 21.85 6.08
C LEU A 454 1.73 21.04 6.95
N SER A 455 1.72 21.25 8.28
CA SER A 455 2.63 20.59 9.22
C SER A 455 2.54 19.06 9.23
N GLU A 456 1.41 18.47 8.82
CA GLU A 456 1.27 17.01 8.69
C GLU A 456 1.91 16.43 7.42
N TYR A 457 2.34 17.27 6.47
CA TYR A 457 2.93 16.86 5.19
C TYR A 457 4.46 17.00 5.19
N ILE A 458 5.08 16.96 6.36
CA ILE A 458 6.53 16.99 6.50
C ILE A 458 7.03 15.63 6.98
N TYR A 459 8.12 15.16 6.39
CA TYR A 459 8.89 14.04 6.93
C TYR A 459 10.25 14.57 7.39
N THR A 460 10.71 14.12 8.55
CA THR A 460 12.08 14.41 9.03
C THR A 460 12.72 13.13 9.55
N GLY A 461 13.88 12.78 9.01
CA GLY A 461 14.68 11.66 9.48
C GLY A 461 15.40 10.91 8.37
N ASN A 462 15.94 9.76 8.73
CA ASN A 462 16.63 8.86 7.81
C ASN A 462 15.63 8.12 6.92
N LEU A 463 15.85 8.20 5.62
CA LEU A 463 15.01 7.58 4.62
C LEU A 463 15.73 6.35 4.04
N ASP A 464 15.12 5.16 4.12
CA ASP A 464 15.56 4.00 3.34
C ASP A 464 14.94 4.08 1.94
N PRO A 465 15.71 4.45 0.89
CA PRO A 465 15.16 4.64 -0.46
C PRO A 465 14.78 3.32 -1.14
N SER A 466 15.05 2.17 -0.52
CA SER A 466 14.64 0.85 -0.99
C SER A 466 13.29 0.38 -0.45
N SER A 467 12.79 1.05 0.60
CA SER A 467 11.48 0.74 1.17
C SER A 467 10.33 1.26 0.29
N LYS A 468 9.24 0.49 0.24
CA LYS A 468 8.01 0.93 -0.46
C LYS A 468 7.37 2.13 0.24
N ASP A 469 7.49 2.20 1.56
CA ASP A 469 6.93 3.29 2.35
C ASP A 469 7.65 4.61 2.07
N ALA A 470 8.98 4.59 1.89
CA ALA A 470 9.73 5.78 1.46
C ALA A 470 9.24 6.31 0.11
N MET A 471 8.90 5.42 -0.83
CA MET A 471 8.37 5.83 -2.13
C MET A 471 7.04 6.56 -2.02
N LEU A 472 6.18 6.20 -1.07
CA LEU A 472 4.91 6.89 -0.83
C LEU A 472 5.09 8.30 -0.26
N LEU A 473 6.15 8.54 0.53
CA LEU A 473 6.47 9.88 1.06
C LEU A 473 6.66 10.92 -0.05
N LEU A 474 7.12 10.52 -1.24
CA LEU A 474 7.20 11.43 -2.40
C LEU A 474 5.84 12.00 -2.82
N SER A 475 4.77 11.28 -2.56
CA SER A 475 3.40 11.68 -2.90
C SER A 475 2.68 12.31 -1.72
N ASP A 476 2.97 11.83 -0.51
CA ASP A 476 2.27 12.19 0.72
C ASP A 476 2.83 13.44 1.40
N CYS A 477 4.09 13.84 1.11
CA CYS A 477 4.74 14.98 1.73
C CYS A 477 4.84 16.20 0.80
N PHE A 478 4.83 17.39 1.41
CA PHE A 478 5.26 18.65 0.81
C PHE A 478 6.80 18.76 0.83
N LEU A 479 7.41 18.42 1.98
CA LEU A 479 8.85 18.50 2.18
C LEU A 479 9.37 17.25 2.92
N ILE A 480 10.44 16.66 2.37
CA ILE A 480 11.19 15.58 2.99
C ILE A 480 12.53 16.15 3.46
N ILE A 481 12.73 16.20 4.77
CA ILE A 481 13.97 16.63 5.42
C ILE A 481 14.80 15.39 5.77
N LEU A 482 15.92 15.23 5.09
CA LEU A 482 16.90 14.19 5.32
C LEU A 482 17.84 14.67 6.42
N ASP A 483 17.58 14.23 7.64
CA ASP A 483 18.38 14.59 8.82
C ASP A 483 19.61 13.68 8.90
N GLU A 484 20.79 14.27 9.11
CA GLU A 484 22.08 13.57 9.22
C GLU A 484 22.44 12.69 8.01
N LEU A 485 22.41 13.28 6.80
CA LEU A 485 22.74 12.56 5.55
C LEU A 485 24.14 11.90 5.55
N SER A 486 25.07 12.35 6.40
CA SER A 486 26.42 11.78 6.54
C SER A 486 26.43 10.31 6.99
N GLY A 487 25.36 9.81 7.64
CA GLY A 487 25.25 8.41 8.03
C GLY A 487 24.93 7.45 6.88
N GLN A 488 24.59 7.97 5.69
CA GLN A 488 24.18 7.16 4.54
C GLN A 488 25.37 6.61 3.76
N SER A 489 25.32 5.33 3.43
CA SER A 489 26.31 4.69 2.57
C SER A 489 26.26 5.24 1.14
N ARG A 490 27.36 5.05 0.39
CA ARG A 490 27.42 5.38 -1.04
C ARG A 490 26.29 4.72 -1.85
N MET A 491 25.86 3.52 -1.46
CA MET A 491 24.76 2.82 -2.13
C MET A 491 23.43 3.51 -1.89
N GLU A 492 23.16 3.92 -0.65
CA GLU A 492 21.94 4.65 -0.28
C GLU A 492 21.88 6.02 -0.94
N LEU A 493 22.99 6.77 -0.96
CA LEU A 493 23.07 8.06 -1.68
C LEU A 493 22.77 7.92 -3.18
N ASN A 494 23.24 6.84 -3.82
CA ASN A 494 22.93 6.58 -5.23
C ASN A 494 21.45 6.23 -5.44
N ARG A 495 20.83 5.48 -4.53
CA ARG A 495 19.39 5.17 -4.60
C ARG A 495 18.54 6.42 -4.33
N LEU A 496 18.97 7.27 -3.39
CA LEU A 496 18.34 8.55 -3.13
C LEU A 496 18.36 9.44 -4.38
N LYS A 497 19.49 9.52 -5.10
CA LYS A 497 19.57 10.22 -6.39
C LYS A 497 18.55 9.73 -7.42
N VAL A 498 18.34 8.41 -7.50
CA VAL A 498 17.31 7.81 -8.36
C VAL A 498 15.91 8.22 -7.91
N MET A 499 15.65 8.15 -6.60
CA MET A 499 14.38 8.56 -6.00
C MET A 499 14.06 10.03 -6.25
N ILE A 500 15.05 10.93 -6.13
CA ILE A 500 14.91 12.36 -6.40
C ILE A 500 14.48 12.61 -7.86
N THR A 501 14.92 11.79 -8.82
CA THR A 501 14.59 11.95 -10.25
C THR A 501 13.35 11.20 -10.72
N LYS A 502 12.66 10.46 -9.85
CA LYS A 502 11.42 9.77 -10.25
C LYS A 502 10.32 10.78 -10.54
N ASN A 503 9.61 10.56 -11.64
CA ASN A 503 8.50 11.39 -12.09
C ASN A 503 7.15 11.04 -11.45
N THR A 504 6.92 9.75 -11.24
CA THR A 504 5.66 9.21 -10.74
C THR A 504 5.93 8.11 -9.73
N VAL A 505 4.99 7.92 -8.81
CA VAL A 505 5.09 6.88 -7.78
C VAL A 505 4.04 5.82 -8.07
N ARG A 506 4.47 4.66 -8.56
CA ARG A 506 3.57 3.52 -8.78
C ARG A 506 3.75 2.50 -7.68
N GLU A 507 2.87 2.51 -6.69
CA GLU A 507 2.94 1.64 -5.54
C GLU A 507 1.56 1.14 -5.11
N ARG A 508 1.55 0.07 -4.30
CA ARG A 508 0.33 -0.45 -3.67
C ARG A 508 0.36 -0.10 -2.20
N ARG A 509 -0.54 0.80 -1.78
CA ARG A 509 -0.75 1.10 -0.36
C ARG A 509 -1.23 -0.15 0.40
N ALA A 510 -0.96 -0.20 1.70
CA ALA A 510 -1.43 -1.29 2.55
C ALA A 510 -2.95 -1.45 2.42
N TYR A 511 -3.42 -2.71 2.30
CA TYR A 511 -4.82 -3.07 2.13
C TYR A 511 -5.52 -2.59 0.84
N ALA A 512 -4.87 -1.78 -0.01
CA ALA A 512 -5.38 -1.46 -1.33
C ALA A 512 -5.49 -2.73 -2.19
N ARG A 513 -6.50 -2.81 -3.07
CA ARG A 513 -6.69 -4.00 -3.93
C ARG A 513 -5.66 -4.07 -5.05
N ASN A 514 -5.30 -2.91 -5.62
CA ASN A 514 -4.42 -2.78 -6.77
C ASN A 514 -3.27 -1.81 -6.46
N ALA A 515 -2.21 -1.87 -7.26
CA ALA A 515 -1.21 -0.81 -7.29
C ALA A 515 -1.76 0.38 -8.09
N GLU A 516 -1.55 1.58 -7.58
CA GLU A 516 -2.02 2.83 -8.18
C GLU A 516 -0.83 3.72 -8.52
N THR A 517 -1.07 4.75 -9.34
CA THR A 517 -0.05 5.76 -9.67
C THR A 517 -0.39 7.04 -8.94
N TYR A 518 0.51 7.48 -8.08
CA TYR A 518 0.40 8.69 -7.28
C TYR A 518 1.26 9.79 -7.91
N THR A 519 0.73 11.02 -7.82
CA THR A 519 1.44 12.24 -8.20
C THR A 519 2.58 12.49 -7.21
N ARG A 520 3.79 12.69 -7.70
CA ARG A 520 4.90 13.17 -6.89
C ARG A 520 4.65 14.63 -6.51
N ARG A 521 4.82 14.95 -5.23
CA ARG A 521 4.59 16.30 -4.66
C ARG A 521 5.72 16.80 -3.77
N ALA A 522 6.55 15.90 -3.24
CA ALA A 522 7.57 16.26 -2.28
C ALA A 522 8.83 16.86 -2.92
N SER A 523 9.35 17.91 -2.30
CA SER A 523 10.73 18.37 -2.49
C SER A 523 11.64 17.90 -1.36
N PHE A 524 12.96 17.99 -1.59
CA PHE A 524 13.96 17.45 -0.67
C PHE A 524 14.85 18.55 -0.10
N LEU A 525 15.14 18.42 1.18
CA LEU A 525 16.15 19.20 1.89
C LEU A 525 17.00 18.23 2.72
N ALA A 526 18.29 18.46 2.83
CA ALA A 526 19.21 17.69 3.66
C ALA A 526 19.98 18.56 4.65
N THR A 527 20.23 18.04 5.84
CA THR A 527 21.08 18.65 6.86
C THR A 527 22.22 17.69 7.23
N VAL A 528 23.42 18.24 7.40
CA VAL A 528 24.62 17.48 7.76
C VAL A 528 25.48 18.26 8.74
N ASN A 529 26.27 17.55 9.55
CA ASN A 529 27.23 18.20 10.45
C ASN A 529 28.61 18.33 9.81
N ASP A 530 29.02 17.34 9.02
CA ASP A 530 30.26 17.35 8.24
C ASP A 530 30.00 17.95 6.85
N SER A 531 30.94 18.74 6.34
CA SER A 531 30.92 19.31 4.99
C SER A 531 31.18 18.24 3.91
N GLN A 532 31.96 17.19 4.21
CA GLN A 532 32.41 16.19 3.23
C GLN A 532 31.43 15.02 3.05
N VAL A 533 30.22 15.29 2.55
CA VAL A 533 29.14 14.27 2.46
C VAL A 533 28.97 13.70 1.06
N LEU A 534 29.46 14.37 0.02
CA LEU A 534 29.25 13.94 -1.35
C LEU A 534 30.30 12.91 -1.78
N THR A 535 29.90 11.64 -1.82
CA THR A 535 30.76 10.49 -2.18
C THR A 535 30.93 10.24 -3.68
N ASP A 536 30.03 10.78 -4.53
CA ASP A 536 30.07 10.58 -5.98
C ASP A 536 30.01 11.90 -6.74
N ARG A 537 31.10 12.18 -7.45
CA ARG A 537 31.37 13.43 -8.15
C ARG A 537 30.58 13.62 -9.45
N THR A 538 30.02 12.55 -10.04
CA THR A 538 29.26 12.65 -11.32
C THR A 538 27.76 12.87 -11.14
N GLY A 539 27.24 12.72 -9.91
CA GLY A 539 25.83 12.86 -9.58
C GLY A 539 25.49 14.00 -8.61
N SER A 540 26.48 14.80 -8.21
CA SER A 540 26.34 15.87 -7.20
C SER A 540 25.54 17.07 -7.67
N ARG A 541 25.28 17.24 -8.97
CA ARG A 541 24.48 18.38 -9.50
C ARG A 541 23.06 18.50 -8.93
N ARG A 542 22.56 17.44 -8.28
CA ARG A 542 21.25 17.41 -7.62
C ARG A 542 21.31 18.03 -6.22
N PHE A 543 22.48 18.23 -5.64
CA PHE A 543 22.63 18.82 -4.31
C PHE A 543 23.10 20.26 -4.47
N LEU A 544 22.47 21.18 -3.73
CA LEU A 544 22.85 22.58 -3.64
C LEU A 544 23.44 22.77 -2.24
N CYS A 545 24.77 22.64 -2.13
CA CYS A 545 25.47 22.57 -0.85
C CYS A 545 25.91 23.94 -0.34
N PHE A 546 25.65 24.22 0.93
CA PHE A 546 26.09 25.44 1.59
C PHE A 546 26.50 25.17 3.03
N GLU A 547 27.55 25.84 3.49
CA GLU A 547 27.99 25.77 4.88
C GLU A 547 27.34 26.90 5.67
N ALA A 548 26.46 26.55 6.60
CA ALA A 548 25.78 27.50 7.47
C ALA A 548 26.70 27.88 8.63
N GLN A 549 27.10 29.15 8.66
CA GLN A 549 27.93 29.76 9.70
C GLN A 549 27.07 30.36 10.83
N GLY A 550 25.80 30.65 10.56
CA GLY A 550 24.83 31.19 11.50
C GLY A 550 23.40 31.04 10.96
N ILE A 551 22.44 30.74 11.84
CA ILE A 551 21.03 30.60 11.48
C ILE A 551 20.16 31.30 12.51
N ASP A 552 19.35 32.24 12.04
CA ASP A 552 18.21 32.76 12.80
C ASP A 552 16.98 31.89 12.52
N TYR A 553 16.69 30.99 13.45
CA TYR A 553 15.46 30.18 13.45
C TYR A 553 14.41 30.71 14.41
N THR A 554 14.66 31.85 15.06
CA THR A 554 13.78 32.46 16.07
C THR A 554 12.81 33.46 15.47
N THR A 555 13.23 34.17 14.42
CA THR A 555 12.34 35.05 13.67
C THR A 555 11.23 34.24 12.99
N PRO A 556 9.95 34.57 13.22
CA PRO A 556 8.84 33.90 12.55
C PRO A 556 8.93 34.04 11.04
N VAL A 557 8.70 32.93 10.33
CA VAL A 557 8.65 32.91 8.87
C VAL A 557 7.30 33.42 8.39
N ASP A 558 7.28 34.44 7.54
CA ASP A 558 6.07 34.89 6.84
C ASP A 558 5.79 33.99 5.64
N HIS A 559 5.15 32.85 5.90
CA HIS A 559 4.85 31.84 4.88
C HIS A 559 4.02 32.42 3.74
N ASP A 560 3.02 33.24 4.06
CA ASP A 560 2.10 33.77 3.07
C ASP A 560 2.87 34.66 2.09
N ALA A 561 3.72 35.56 2.59
CA ALA A 561 4.50 36.44 1.72
C ALA A 561 5.52 35.68 0.85
N ILE A 562 6.26 34.73 1.43
CA ILE A 562 7.27 33.92 0.72
C ILE A 562 6.62 33.07 -0.37
N TYR A 563 5.55 32.35 -0.03
CA TYR A 563 4.89 31.46 -0.98
C TYR A 563 4.05 32.21 -2.01
N SER A 564 3.54 33.40 -1.68
CA SER A 564 2.90 34.29 -2.67
C SER A 564 3.90 34.73 -3.75
N GLN A 565 5.11 35.13 -3.33
CA GLN A 565 6.19 35.48 -4.26
C GLN A 565 6.60 34.25 -5.10
N ALA A 566 6.84 33.10 -4.47
CA ALA A 566 7.24 31.89 -5.18
C ALA A 566 6.18 31.42 -6.21
N LEU A 567 4.89 31.47 -5.84
CA LEU A 567 3.77 31.15 -6.71
C LEU A 567 3.65 32.13 -7.89
N SER A 568 3.81 33.43 -7.63
CA SER A 568 3.81 34.46 -8.68
C SER A 568 4.95 34.24 -9.67
N LEU A 569 6.17 33.95 -9.18
CA LEU A 569 7.31 33.63 -10.03
C LEU A 569 7.05 32.41 -10.91
N TYR A 570 6.53 31.32 -10.33
CA TYR A 570 6.16 30.12 -11.09
C TYR A 570 5.14 30.44 -12.20
N ARG A 571 4.04 31.14 -11.86
CA ARG A 571 2.97 31.51 -12.82
C ARG A 571 3.47 32.46 -13.92
N SER A 572 4.48 33.28 -13.64
CA SER A 572 5.13 34.17 -14.62
C SER A 572 6.13 33.47 -15.55
N GLY A 573 6.38 32.17 -15.37
CA GLY A 573 7.33 31.41 -16.18
C GLY A 573 8.79 31.55 -15.74
N PHE A 574 9.04 31.89 -14.48
CA PHE A 574 10.40 31.97 -13.93
C PHE A 574 11.15 30.64 -14.12
N LYS A 575 12.40 30.73 -14.59
CA LYS A 575 13.27 29.56 -14.81
C LYS A 575 13.82 29.04 -13.47
N PHE A 576 13.10 28.12 -12.86
CA PHE A 576 13.45 27.50 -11.58
C PHE A 576 14.38 26.28 -11.70
N TRP A 577 14.61 25.76 -12.92
CA TRP A 577 15.55 24.66 -13.15
C TRP A 577 16.96 25.17 -13.48
N PHE A 578 17.95 24.35 -13.13
CA PHE A 578 19.37 24.61 -13.41
C PHE A 578 19.71 24.10 -14.82
N SER A 579 20.10 25.01 -15.72
CA SER A 579 20.57 24.67 -17.06
C SER A 579 22.03 24.25 -17.09
N ASP A 580 22.55 23.84 -18.24
CA ASP A 580 23.94 23.35 -18.36
C ASP A 580 25.00 24.36 -17.87
N THR A 581 24.76 25.66 -18.08
CA THR A 581 25.62 26.72 -17.53
C THR A 581 25.54 26.81 -16.01
N ASP A 582 24.33 26.70 -15.44
CA ASP A 582 24.13 26.68 -13.98
C ASP A 582 24.74 25.40 -13.35
N ILE A 583 24.71 24.26 -14.06
CA ILE A 583 25.24 22.98 -13.56
C ILE A 583 26.75 23.06 -13.33
N ALA A 584 27.48 23.80 -14.16
CA ALA A 584 28.91 24.02 -13.95
C ALA A 584 29.17 24.74 -12.63
N GLU A 585 28.42 25.82 -12.35
CA GLU A 585 28.51 26.58 -11.10
C GLU A 585 28.11 25.75 -9.87
N VAL A 586 27.05 24.94 -9.97
CA VAL A 586 26.67 23.97 -8.91
C VAL A 586 27.81 22.99 -8.64
N ASN A 587 28.44 22.45 -9.68
CA ASN A 587 29.54 21.51 -9.49
C ASN A 587 30.75 22.17 -8.83
N THR A 588 31.14 23.37 -9.28
CA THR A 588 32.23 24.14 -8.67
C THR A 588 31.93 24.45 -7.20
N ASN A 589 30.71 24.87 -6.88
CA ASN A 589 30.28 25.10 -5.50
C ASN A 589 30.39 23.83 -4.64
N ASN A 590 30.00 22.67 -5.19
CA ASN A 590 29.99 21.42 -4.47
C ASN A 590 31.38 20.77 -4.31
N GLU A 591 32.46 21.30 -4.91
CA GLU A 591 33.80 20.73 -4.78
C GLU A 591 34.28 20.69 -3.33
N ALA A 592 33.99 21.73 -2.54
CA ALA A 592 34.35 21.80 -1.12
C ALA A 592 33.61 20.76 -0.25
N PHE A 593 32.50 20.22 -0.74
CA PHE A 593 31.64 19.26 -0.03
C PHE A 593 31.87 17.80 -0.50
N GLN A 594 32.81 17.58 -1.42
CA GLN A 594 33.16 16.25 -1.91
C GLN A 594 34.12 15.57 -0.93
N GLN A 595 33.82 14.31 -0.63
CA GLN A 595 34.74 13.48 0.14
C GLN A 595 35.96 13.12 -0.73
N SER A 596 37.15 13.45 -0.24
CA SER A 596 38.40 13.00 -0.85
C SER A 596 38.60 11.50 -0.60
N SER A 597 39.07 10.79 -1.62
CA SER A 597 39.38 9.36 -1.47
C SER A 597 40.80 9.17 -0.90
N PRO A 598 41.06 8.16 -0.04
CA PRO A 598 42.39 7.93 0.50
C PRO A 598 43.47 7.79 -0.60
N GLU A 599 43.15 7.12 -1.70
CA GLU A 599 44.07 7.00 -2.84
C GLU A 599 44.40 8.35 -3.51
N GLU A 600 43.49 9.31 -3.48
CA GLU A 600 43.69 10.65 -4.07
C GLU A 600 44.56 11.53 -3.18
N GLU A 601 44.35 11.50 -1.86
CA GLU A 601 45.21 12.18 -0.89
C GLU A 601 46.64 11.62 -0.91
N LEU A 602 46.77 10.29 -0.90
CA LEU A 602 48.06 9.62 -0.98
C LEU A 602 48.73 9.85 -2.34
N PHE A 603 47.96 9.94 -3.42
CA PHE A 603 48.53 10.30 -4.72
C PHE A 603 49.25 11.64 -4.64
N TYR A 604 48.62 12.71 -4.12
CA TYR A 604 49.29 14.01 -4.00
C TYR A 604 50.43 14.04 -2.97
N THR A 605 50.46 13.08 -2.05
CA THR A 605 51.58 12.90 -1.12
C THR A 605 52.82 12.35 -1.83
N TYR A 606 52.66 11.36 -2.71
CA TYR A 606 53.77 10.62 -3.31
C TYR A 606 54.03 10.94 -4.79
N PHE A 607 53.13 11.65 -5.45
CA PHE A 607 53.22 12.01 -6.85
C PHE A 607 52.89 13.48 -7.07
N ARG A 608 53.45 14.03 -8.16
CA ARG A 608 53.13 15.37 -8.64
C ARG A 608 53.05 15.42 -10.15
N ARG A 609 52.53 16.53 -10.67
CA ARG A 609 52.61 16.82 -12.11
C ARG A 609 54.08 17.01 -12.53
N PRO A 610 54.46 16.56 -13.73
CA PRO A 610 55.74 16.92 -14.32
C PRO A 610 55.82 18.42 -14.57
N GLY A 611 56.92 19.04 -14.15
CA GLY A 611 57.32 20.39 -14.50
C GLY A 611 58.13 20.41 -15.80
N ARG A 612 58.47 21.62 -16.27
CA ARG A 612 59.10 21.83 -17.59
C ARG A 612 60.41 21.05 -17.81
N PHE A 613 61.15 20.76 -16.74
CA PHE A 613 62.46 20.10 -16.80
C PHE A 613 62.46 18.69 -16.23
N ASP A 614 61.29 18.15 -15.88
CA ASP A 614 61.21 16.79 -15.36
C ASP A 614 61.15 15.76 -16.50
N ALA A 615 61.70 14.57 -16.23
CA ALA A 615 61.49 13.39 -17.06
C ALA A 615 60.26 12.61 -16.54
N PRO A 616 59.08 12.69 -17.19
CA PRO A 616 57.87 12.07 -16.67
C PRO A 616 57.90 10.54 -16.75
N LEU A 617 57.38 9.90 -15.70
CA LEU A 617 56.99 8.49 -15.74
C LEU A 617 55.61 8.38 -16.39
N TYR A 618 55.46 7.45 -17.33
CA TYR A 618 54.16 7.17 -17.97
C TYR A 618 53.55 5.91 -17.36
N LEU A 619 52.66 6.09 -16.39
CA LEU A 619 52.09 4.99 -15.61
C LEU A 619 50.57 4.91 -15.79
N SER A 620 50.04 3.70 -15.85
CA SER A 620 48.60 3.46 -15.75
C SER A 620 48.10 3.68 -14.31
N SER A 621 46.80 3.90 -14.14
CA SER A 621 46.20 4.07 -12.81
C SER A 621 46.47 2.87 -11.89
N SER A 622 46.53 1.65 -12.44
CA SER A 622 46.87 0.45 -11.67
C SER A 622 48.34 0.44 -11.21
N GLU A 623 49.27 0.90 -12.05
CA GLU A 623 50.69 0.97 -11.71
C GLU A 623 50.97 2.07 -10.66
N ILE A 624 50.31 3.22 -10.79
CA ILE A 624 50.38 4.29 -9.77
C ILE A 624 49.85 3.77 -8.43
N LEU A 625 48.70 3.09 -8.44
CA LEU A 625 48.11 2.54 -7.22
C LEU A 625 48.97 1.44 -6.61
N ALA A 626 49.63 0.60 -7.43
CA ALA A 626 50.57 -0.41 -6.94
C ALA A 626 51.76 0.21 -6.20
N LYS A 627 52.32 1.30 -6.73
CA LYS A 627 53.38 2.08 -6.06
C LYS A 627 52.89 2.72 -4.76
N LEU A 628 51.66 3.23 -4.73
CA LEU A 628 51.05 3.75 -3.49
C LEU A 628 50.85 2.65 -2.45
N ALA A 629 50.39 1.47 -2.88
CA ALA A 629 50.16 0.31 -2.02
C ALA A 629 51.46 -0.19 -1.37
N GLU A 630 52.57 -0.19 -2.11
CA GLU A 630 53.89 -0.55 -1.58
C GLU A 630 54.34 0.39 -0.45
N LYS A 631 54.07 1.69 -0.58
CA LYS A 631 54.49 2.72 0.39
C LYS A 631 53.56 2.85 1.60
N THR A 632 52.27 2.56 1.43
CA THR A 632 51.22 2.91 2.43
C THR A 632 50.44 1.70 2.93
N ARG A 633 50.67 0.51 2.37
CA ARG A 633 49.89 -0.72 2.60
C ARG A 633 48.41 -0.59 2.20
N LEU A 634 48.07 0.38 1.35
CA LEU A 634 46.72 0.52 0.80
C LEU A 634 46.35 -0.71 -0.04
N SER A 635 45.18 -1.28 0.20
CA SER A 635 44.69 -2.43 -0.58
C SER A 635 44.30 -2.02 -2.00
N ILE A 636 44.80 -2.74 -2.99
CA ILE A 636 44.49 -2.49 -4.40
C ILE A 636 43.14 -3.12 -4.72
N THR A 637 42.14 -2.29 -5.05
CA THR A 637 40.85 -2.76 -5.56
C THR A 637 40.52 -2.12 -6.90
N ASN A 638 39.65 -2.76 -7.69
CA ASN A 638 39.13 -2.19 -8.94
C ASN A 638 38.46 -0.83 -8.73
N LEU A 639 37.90 -0.56 -7.53
CA LEU A 639 37.27 0.71 -7.21
C LEU A 639 38.32 1.83 -7.10
N ASN A 640 39.40 1.60 -6.34
CA ASN A 640 40.48 2.57 -6.16
C ASN A 640 41.19 2.88 -7.50
N VAL A 641 41.41 1.87 -8.35
CA VAL A 641 42.00 2.08 -9.69
C VAL A 641 41.13 3.00 -10.54
N ASN A 642 39.81 2.77 -10.52
CA ASN A 642 38.86 3.58 -11.28
C ASN A 642 38.72 5.00 -10.73
N ASN A 643 38.70 5.16 -9.40
CA ASN A 643 38.66 6.47 -8.75
C ASN A 643 39.91 7.29 -9.10
N LEU A 644 41.10 6.70 -8.96
CA LEU A 644 42.38 7.35 -9.27
C LEU A 644 42.47 7.72 -10.76
N GLY A 645 42.05 6.83 -11.67
CA GLY A 645 42.04 7.15 -13.10
C GLY A 645 41.08 8.28 -13.49
N LYS A 646 39.92 8.37 -12.83
CA LYS A 646 38.99 9.51 -13.01
C LYS A 646 39.57 10.79 -12.45
N MET A 647 40.21 10.72 -11.28
CA MET A 647 40.88 11.84 -10.62
C MET A 647 41.98 12.43 -11.51
N LEU A 648 42.89 11.59 -12.04
CA LEU A 648 44.00 12.04 -12.89
C LEU A 648 43.51 12.75 -14.16
N LYS A 649 42.42 12.24 -14.75
CA LYS A 649 41.80 12.86 -15.92
C LYS A 649 41.17 14.21 -15.60
N ARG A 650 40.52 14.36 -14.43
CA ARG A 650 39.90 15.63 -14.00
C ARG A 650 40.95 16.66 -13.65
N SER A 651 42.01 16.25 -12.99
CA SER A 651 43.14 17.10 -12.64
C SER A 651 44.08 17.31 -13.83
N ASP A 652 43.59 17.28 -15.08
CA ASP A 652 44.33 17.57 -16.32
C ASP A 652 45.77 17.02 -16.38
N PHE A 653 46.00 15.79 -15.92
CA PHE A 653 47.28 15.13 -16.13
C PHE A 653 47.39 14.71 -17.60
N GLU A 654 48.58 14.90 -18.19
CA GLU A 654 48.84 14.50 -19.57
C GLU A 654 48.62 12.99 -19.72
N GLN A 655 47.81 12.60 -20.70
CA GLN A 655 47.46 11.21 -20.97
C GLN A 655 47.93 10.80 -22.36
N VAL A 656 48.62 9.66 -22.44
CA VAL A 656 49.09 9.06 -23.70
C VAL A 656 48.56 7.63 -23.81
N LYS A 657 48.15 7.23 -25.02
CA LYS A 657 47.77 5.85 -25.33
C LYS A 657 48.95 5.13 -25.97
N ARG A 658 49.47 4.08 -25.32
CA ARG A 658 50.54 3.22 -25.84
C ARG A 658 50.12 1.75 -25.74
N ASN A 659 50.27 0.99 -26.83
CA ASN A 659 49.93 -0.45 -26.88
C ASN A 659 48.52 -0.78 -26.33
N GLY A 660 47.52 0.05 -26.63
CA GLY A 660 46.15 -0.12 -26.15
C GLY A 660 45.89 0.29 -24.69
N ARG A 661 46.93 0.62 -23.91
CA ARG A 661 46.84 1.07 -22.52
C ARG A 661 46.84 2.60 -22.44
N ARG A 662 46.08 3.14 -21.48
CA ARG A 662 46.09 4.58 -21.14
C ARG A 662 47.09 4.82 -20.01
N LEU A 663 48.08 5.67 -20.25
CA LEU A 663 49.13 6.04 -19.32
C LEU A 663 49.02 7.53 -19.00
N PHE A 664 49.38 7.91 -17.77
CA PHE A 664 49.42 9.29 -17.30
C PHE A 664 50.86 9.69 -17.00
N ALA A 665 51.24 10.91 -17.38
CA ALA A 665 52.55 11.47 -17.09
C ALA A 665 52.59 11.98 -15.64
N VAL A 666 53.43 11.37 -14.80
CA VAL A 666 53.56 11.69 -13.37
C VAL A 666 55.03 11.71 -12.94
N ILE A 667 55.33 12.43 -11.87
CA ILE A 667 56.63 12.33 -11.18
C ILE A 667 56.40 11.70 -9.82
N GLU A 668 57.15 10.64 -9.55
CA GLU A 668 57.20 10.00 -8.24
C GLU A 668 58.14 10.79 -7.33
N MET A 669 57.66 11.13 -6.14
CA MET A 669 58.43 11.86 -5.15
C MET A 669 59.40 10.95 -4.40
N THR A 670 60.59 11.49 -4.09
CA THR A 670 61.57 10.82 -3.23
C THR A 670 61.12 10.85 -1.76
N PHE A 671 61.69 9.97 -0.95
CA PHE A 671 61.40 9.91 0.48
C PHE A 671 61.60 11.28 1.17
N ASP A 672 62.70 11.98 0.87
CA ASP A 672 63.00 13.28 1.46
C ASP A 672 62.02 14.37 1.02
N GLN A 673 61.58 14.36 -0.24
CA GLN A 673 60.58 15.31 -0.74
C GLN A 673 59.21 15.09 -0.09
N VAL A 674 58.81 13.83 0.13
CA VAL A 674 57.57 13.50 0.84
C VAL A 674 57.66 13.98 2.29
N LYS A 675 58.79 13.70 2.96
CA LYS A 675 59.03 14.13 4.34
C LYS A 675 59.03 15.66 4.47
N ALA A 676 59.64 16.37 3.53
CA ALA A 676 59.62 17.83 3.47
C ALA A 676 58.19 18.37 3.36
N ARG A 677 57.36 17.81 2.45
CA ARG A 677 55.94 18.18 2.34
C ARG A 677 55.13 17.91 3.61
N GLN A 678 55.36 16.78 4.27
CA GLN A 678 54.71 16.46 5.54
C GLN A 678 55.08 17.44 6.66
N MET A 679 56.28 18.04 6.60
CA MET A 679 56.70 19.12 7.48
C MET A 679 56.21 20.51 7.04
N GLY A 680 55.39 20.60 5.97
CA GLY A 680 54.89 21.86 5.42
C GLY A 680 55.89 22.64 4.56
N ILE A 681 57.02 22.04 4.20
CA ILE A 681 58.04 22.65 3.32
C ILE A 681 57.63 22.36 1.87
N THR A 682 57.13 23.37 1.18
CA THR A 682 56.73 23.29 -0.24
C THR A 682 57.86 23.75 -1.16
N ASP A 683 57.85 23.32 -2.43
CA ASP A 683 58.84 23.70 -3.46
C ASP A 683 58.98 25.23 -3.67
N GLU A 684 58.07 26.03 -3.13
CA GLU A 684 58.14 27.51 -3.14
C GLU A 684 59.08 28.09 -2.07
N THR A 685 59.49 27.31 -1.07
CA THR A 685 60.25 27.78 0.10
C THR A 685 61.73 27.38 0.12
N LEU A 686 62.22 26.67 -0.90
CA LEU A 686 63.65 26.36 -1.00
C LEU A 686 64.42 27.52 -1.69
N PRO A 687 65.43 28.13 -1.05
CA PRO A 687 66.32 29.07 -1.71
C PRO A 687 67.00 28.36 -2.89
N LYS A 688 66.97 28.98 -4.07
CA LYS A 688 67.50 28.38 -5.31
C LYS A 688 69.01 28.25 -5.40
N ASP A 689 69.76 28.70 -4.39
CA ASP A 689 71.22 28.80 -4.47
C ASP A 689 71.87 28.13 -3.26
N GLU A 690 72.00 26.79 -3.22
CA GLU A 690 73.01 26.12 -2.38
C GLU A 690 73.20 24.60 -2.62
N ILE A 691 73.10 24.10 -3.87
CA ILE A 691 73.48 22.70 -4.20
C ILE A 691 74.43 22.66 -5.40
N SER A 692 75.52 23.43 -5.36
CA SER A 692 76.60 23.33 -6.37
C SER A 692 78.01 23.37 -5.80
N GLN A 693 78.21 23.14 -4.50
CA GLN A 693 79.55 23.04 -3.93
C GLN A 693 79.61 21.98 -2.82
N THR A 694 79.61 20.68 -3.17
CA THR A 694 80.10 19.63 -2.24
C THR A 694 80.45 18.27 -2.86
N VAL A 695 80.46 18.10 -4.19
CA VAL A 695 80.76 16.76 -4.80
C VAL A 695 82.03 16.74 -5.69
N GLU A 696 82.75 17.85 -5.84
CA GLU A 696 84.07 17.86 -6.51
C GLU A 696 85.20 18.09 -5.51
N LYS A 697 85.42 17.15 -4.59
CA LYS A 697 86.65 17.10 -3.80
C LYS A 697 86.93 15.73 -3.19
N GLU A 698 86.78 14.65 -3.96
CA GLU A 698 87.23 13.33 -3.50
C GLU A 698 87.54 12.37 -4.66
N HIS A 699 88.23 12.83 -5.70
CA HIS A 699 88.89 11.95 -6.69
C HIS A 699 90.10 12.63 -7.33
N ALA A 700 91.18 12.79 -6.56
CA ALA A 700 92.54 12.89 -7.06
C ALA A 700 93.50 12.87 -5.86
N ASP A 701 93.96 11.68 -5.45
CA ASP A 701 95.39 11.42 -5.30
C ASP A 701 95.67 9.97 -4.85
N SER A 702 96.26 9.24 -5.78
CA SER A 702 97.35 8.27 -5.60
C SER A 702 97.35 7.29 -4.41
N ASN A 703 97.18 6.00 -4.75
CA ASN A 703 97.94 4.85 -4.24
C ASN A 703 99.44 5.19 -4.01
N PRO A 704 100.21 4.55 -3.09
CA PRO A 704 100.24 3.09 -2.91
C PRO A 704 100.52 2.51 -1.49
N SER A 705 100.35 1.18 -1.41
CA SER A 705 101.12 0.19 -0.62
C SER A 705 101.01 0.09 0.92
N ILE A 706 100.23 -0.92 1.35
CA ILE A 706 100.47 -2.02 2.34
C ILE A 706 101.83 -1.95 3.12
N PRO A 707 101.88 -2.18 4.45
CA PRO A 707 101.92 -3.55 4.99
C PRO A 707 101.16 -3.84 6.31
N PHE A 708 100.70 -5.10 6.40
CA PHE A 708 100.15 -5.89 7.52
C PHE A 708 98.67 -5.77 7.87
#